data_AF-A0A9W9RX41-F1
#
_entry.id   AF-A0A9W9RX41-F1
#
_cell.length_a   1.000
_cell.length_b   1.000
_cell.length_c   1.000
_cell.angle_alpha   90.00
_cell.angle_beta   90.00
_cell.angle_gamma   90.00
#
_symmetry.space_group_name_H-M   'P 1'
#
loop_
_entity.id
_entity.type
_entity.pdbx_description
1 polymer ?
#
loop_
_entity_poly.entity_id
_entity_poly.type
_entity_poly.pdbx_seq_one_letter_code
_entity_poly.pdbx_strand_id
1 'polypeptide(L)'
;MGLLALGTALEWPDAKKKASQVREWGIEQLLANWRRARGKERDALLWGDEVEYLVVALDDAAKKSRLSLAQADILKSLARDEALWKSGSGEGNKHAGHDGEEPPHFHPEFGRFMLEATPGEPWGIGFKDLLKVESNMKWRREVAKAHMAPNEVPITLTTFPRLGTKDDYIQPYYPPSGPALRSQFVPDEIANPHIRFPTLAANIRSRRGRKVELNVPVFHDTNTPKPFKDPTVNYDLHNWPEDDDVRNGAAKDDHVYMDAMAFGMGSCCLQITFQAKNMTEGRKLYDQLSPLGPILLALTAATPIYKGFLVDTDVRWNQIGNAVDDRTREELGEAPLENDRWRIPKSRYASNSTYLSQDPRLRKEYFDPDLVVDEDIKKRLMDGGMDELLATHFAHLFIRDPLVIFSEDLEELDLNKSDHFENLQSTNWQHMRFKPPPPDKDDIGWRVEFRSMEIQITDFENAAFSIFIVLVTRAILSFDLNFYIPIQRTTENMETAHARDAVNDRKFWFRKDPFASRVPRSSQQSTNGSTFSSGTSSAVNTPPPSPPLGPVETEFDLMTIDDIVNGCADGSFPGLIPLVESYLNSVNVDVETRCFLASYLDLIRKRANGTLWTGARWMREFVAKHPSYKQDSVVSEEITYDLVKAVEEMTIKEGKNGSVGWELLRGRKV
;
A
#
# COMPACT_ATOMS: atom_id res chain seq x y z
N MET A 1 11.74 2.10 3.84
CA MET A 1 11.55 3.47 4.37
C MET A 1 12.70 4.44 4.11
N GLY A 2 12.46 5.76 4.18
CA GLY A 2 13.52 6.80 4.13
C GLY A 2 14.43 6.75 5.36
N LEU A 3 15.69 7.16 5.22
CA LEU A 3 16.68 7.11 6.30
C LEU A 3 16.14 7.76 7.58
N LEU A 4 16.18 7.04 8.69
CA LEU A 4 16.00 7.58 10.04
C LEU A 4 17.31 8.25 10.47
N ALA A 5 17.60 9.41 9.88
CA ALA A 5 18.68 10.25 10.33
C ALA A 5 18.31 10.90 11.67
N LEU A 6 19.27 10.92 12.60
CA LEU A 6 19.18 11.72 13.81
C LEU A 6 19.47 13.18 13.47
N GLY A 7 18.67 14.09 13.99
CA GLY A 7 18.83 15.53 13.78
C GLY A 7 17.81 16.34 14.57
N THR A 8 17.92 17.66 14.51
CA THR A 8 17.03 18.61 15.19
C THR A 8 15.86 18.93 14.28
N ALA A 9 14.72 18.28 14.53
CA ALA A 9 13.52 18.45 13.72
C ALA A 9 12.84 19.80 13.99
N LEU A 10 12.46 20.51 12.93
CA LEU A 10 11.78 21.79 13.02
C LEU A 10 10.28 21.63 13.31
N GLU A 11 9.80 22.38 14.30
CA GLU A 11 8.38 22.60 14.53
C GLU A 11 7.74 23.40 13.38
N TRP A 12 6.43 23.22 13.16
CA TRP A 12 5.74 23.75 11.99
C TRP A 12 5.96 25.24 11.70
N PRO A 13 5.93 26.18 12.67
CA PRO A 13 6.15 27.60 12.38
C PRO A 13 7.50 27.90 11.73
N ASP A 14 8.54 27.13 12.07
CA ASP A 14 9.88 27.28 11.49
C ASP A 14 10.05 26.42 10.24
N ALA A 15 9.47 25.21 10.22
CA ALA A 15 9.44 24.38 9.02
C ALA A 15 8.74 25.10 7.84
N LYS A 16 7.62 25.79 8.09
CA LYS A 16 6.88 26.58 7.10
C LYS A 16 7.75 27.67 6.46
N LYS A 17 8.61 28.35 7.23
CA LYS A 17 9.53 29.39 6.71
C LYS A 17 10.60 28.80 5.80
N LYS A 18 10.93 27.52 5.98
CA LYS A 18 11.96 26.79 5.23
C LYS A 18 11.39 25.94 4.09
N ALA A 19 10.07 25.81 3.99
CA ALA A 19 9.40 24.98 2.99
C ALA A 19 9.82 25.29 1.54
N SER A 20 9.95 26.57 1.19
CA SER A 20 10.39 26.98 -0.16
C SER A 20 11.84 26.59 -0.45
N GLN A 21 12.74 26.75 0.54
CA GLN A 21 14.15 26.33 0.41
C GLN A 21 14.24 24.81 0.18
N VAL A 22 13.51 24.01 0.97
CA VAL A 22 13.48 22.55 0.79
C VAL A 22 12.89 22.13 -0.55
N ARG A 23 11.84 22.80 -1.04
CA ARG A 23 11.30 22.55 -2.39
C ARG A 23 12.34 22.83 -3.47
N GLU A 24 12.96 24.01 -3.45
CA GLU A 24 13.97 24.41 -4.43
C GLU A 24 15.14 23.43 -4.45
N TRP A 25 15.70 23.13 -3.28
CA TRP A 25 16.81 22.21 -3.11
C TRP A 25 16.45 20.77 -3.49
N GLY A 26 15.24 20.32 -3.16
CA GLY A 26 14.72 19.01 -3.56
C GLY A 26 14.58 18.86 -5.07
N ILE A 27 14.21 19.92 -5.79
CA ILE A 27 14.17 19.90 -7.26
C ILE A 27 15.57 19.79 -7.86
N GLU A 28 16.57 20.49 -7.31
CA GLU A 28 17.95 20.37 -7.79
C GLU A 28 18.56 19.00 -7.48
N GLN A 29 18.30 18.43 -6.28
CA GLN A 29 18.67 17.04 -5.96
C GLN A 29 18.01 16.03 -6.90
N LEU A 30 16.71 16.18 -7.18
CA LEU A 30 15.97 15.34 -8.11
C LEU A 30 16.57 15.41 -9.53
N LEU A 31 16.86 16.61 -10.04
CA LEU A 31 17.45 16.79 -11.36
C LEU A 31 18.86 16.21 -11.44
N ALA A 32 19.70 16.44 -10.42
CA ALA A 32 21.03 15.87 -10.35
C ALA A 32 20.97 14.34 -10.37
N ASN A 33 20.10 13.75 -9.53
CA ASN A 33 19.91 12.32 -9.46
C ASN A 33 19.36 11.74 -10.78
N TRP A 34 18.32 12.35 -11.35
CA TRP A 34 17.76 11.93 -12.63
C TRP A 34 18.80 11.98 -13.76
N ARG A 35 19.64 13.03 -13.85
CA ARG A 35 20.70 13.10 -14.86
C ARG A 35 21.72 11.97 -14.71
N ARG A 36 22.11 11.62 -13.49
CA ARG A 36 22.99 10.47 -13.20
C ARG A 36 22.34 9.14 -13.55
N ALA A 37 21.04 9.00 -13.26
CA ALA A 37 20.33 7.73 -13.28
C ALA A 37 19.54 7.42 -14.56
N ARG A 38 19.22 8.41 -15.40
CA ARG A 38 18.30 8.24 -16.55
C ARG A 38 18.76 7.22 -17.58
N GLY A 39 20.08 7.00 -17.69
CA GLY A 39 20.70 6.01 -18.57
C GLY A 39 21.00 4.68 -17.90
N LYS A 40 20.64 4.47 -16.61
CA LYS A 40 20.87 3.19 -15.92
C LYS A 40 20.01 2.10 -16.57
N GLU A 41 20.67 1.03 -16.99
CA GLU A 41 20.05 -0.22 -17.41
C GLU A 41 20.52 -1.36 -16.49
N ARG A 42 19.61 -2.29 -16.22
CA ARG A 42 19.85 -3.51 -15.43
C ARG A 42 19.60 -4.73 -16.29
N ASP A 43 20.21 -5.84 -15.89
CA ASP A 43 20.08 -7.10 -16.62
C ASP A 43 18.84 -7.91 -16.20
N ALA A 44 18.27 -7.62 -15.02
CA ALA A 44 17.15 -8.38 -14.47
C ALA A 44 16.15 -7.52 -13.69
N LEU A 45 14.89 -7.96 -13.72
CA LEU A 45 13.81 -7.47 -12.85
C LEU A 45 13.96 -8.12 -11.47
N LEU A 46 14.49 -7.38 -10.50
CA LEU A 46 14.48 -7.81 -9.10
C LEU A 46 13.21 -7.33 -8.42
N TRP A 47 12.82 -7.95 -7.32
CA TRP A 47 11.67 -7.49 -6.54
C TRP A 47 11.79 -7.88 -5.06
N GLY A 48 10.99 -7.28 -4.20
CA GLY A 48 10.98 -7.59 -2.77
C GLY A 48 9.62 -7.28 -2.16
N ASP A 49 9.26 -8.04 -1.14
CA ASP A 49 8.09 -7.82 -0.31
C ASP A 49 8.46 -7.14 1.01
N GLU A 50 7.57 -6.28 1.51
CA GLU A 50 7.62 -5.67 2.83
C GLU A 50 6.37 -6.11 3.60
N VAL A 51 6.57 -6.75 4.76
CA VAL A 51 5.51 -7.26 5.64
C VAL A 51 5.55 -6.50 6.96
N GLU A 52 4.40 -5.98 7.38
CA GLU A 52 4.25 -5.27 8.64
C GLU A 52 3.51 -6.15 9.67
N TYR A 53 3.99 -6.13 10.92
CA TYR A 53 3.47 -6.90 12.05
C TYR A 53 3.03 -5.96 13.17
N LEU A 54 2.00 -6.38 13.91
CA LEU A 54 1.69 -5.86 15.24
C LEU A 54 2.34 -6.76 16.29
N VAL A 55 3.01 -6.17 17.27
CA VAL A 55 3.53 -6.86 18.46
C VAL A 55 2.46 -6.81 19.55
N VAL A 56 1.91 -7.96 19.92
CA VAL A 56 0.81 -8.06 20.90
C VAL A 56 1.25 -8.84 22.13
N ALA A 57 1.11 -8.23 23.30
CA ALA A 57 1.26 -8.88 24.59
C ALA A 57 -0.06 -9.56 24.99
N LEU A 58 0.01 -10.86 25.25
CA LEU A 58 -1.08 -11.68 25.74
C LEU A 58 -0.98 -11.86 27.26
N ASP A 59 -2.13 -11.79 27.92
CA ASP A 59 -2.31 -12.10 29.33
C ASP A 59 -3.42 -13.14 29.43
N ASP A 60 -3.03 -14.41 29.36
CA ASP A 60 -4.00 -15.53 29.34
C ASP A 60 -4.80 -15.63 30.65
N ALA A 61 -4.24 -15.16 31.76
CA ALA A 61 -4.90 -15.18 33.06
C ALA A 61 -6.03 -14.14 33.13
N ALA A 62 -5.79 -12.94 32.61
CA ALA A 62 -6.80 -11.88 32.53
C ALA A 62 -7.66 -11.96 31.27
N LYS A 63 -7.32 -12.83 30.30
CA LYS A 63 -7.87 -12.87 28.94
C LYS A 63 -7.80 -11.50 28.24
N LYS A 64 -6.60 -10.90 28.23
CA LYS A 64 -6.35 -9.58 27.63
C LYS A 64 -5.30 -9.66 26.54
N SER A 65 -5.51 -8.90 25.48
CA SER A 65 -4.52 -8.65 24.44
C SER A 65 -4.23 -7.14 24.39
N ARG A 66 -2.94 -6.79 24.38
CA ARG A 66 -2.47 -5.39 24.40
C ARG A 66 -1.41 -5.20 23.33
N LEU A 67 -1.36 -4.03 22.72
CA LEU A 67 -0.21 -3.64 21.88
C LEU A 67 1.03 -3.46 22.76
N SER A 68 2.10 -4.20 22.47
CA SER A 68 3.37 -4.03 23.18
C SER A 68 4.15 -2.86 22.60
N LEU A 69 4.58 -1.92 23.44
CA LEU A 69 5.39 -0.77 23.05
C LEU A 69 6.90 -1.06 23.12
N ALA A 70 7.29 -2.34 23.02
CA ALA A 70 8.66 -2.82 23.12
C ALA A 70 9.45 -2.79 21.79
N GLN A 71 8.89 -2.25 20.70
CA GLN A 71 9.52 -2.25 19.36
C GLN A 71 10.99 -1.79 19.39
N ALA A 72 11.30 -0.69 20.07
CA ALA A 72 12.66 -0.15 20.09
C ALA A 72 13.68 -1.12 20.71
N ASP A 73 13.29 -1.84 21.76
CA ASP A 73 14.14 -2.84 22.40
C ASP A 73 14.29 -4.09 21.53
N ILE A 74 13.19 -4.53 20.89
CA ILE A 74 13.18 -5.65 19.94
C ILE A 74 14.10 -5.35 18.75
N LEU A 75 13.95 -4.20 18.11
CA LEU A 75 14.79 -3.78 16.97
C LEU A 75 16.27 -3.65 17.35
N LYS A 76 16.56 -3.13 18.55
CA LYS A 76 17.92 -3.07 19.07
C LYS A 76 18.52 -4.46 19.28
N SER A 77 17.71 -5.44 19.71
CA SER A 77 18.16 -6.82 19.82
C SER A 77 18.40 -7.45 18.44
N LEU A 78 17.46 -7.29 17.51
CA LEU A 78 17.58 -7.80 16.13
C LEU A 78 18.81 -7.25 15.42
N ALA A 79 19.09 -5.94 15.57
CA ALA A 79 20.26 -5.31 14.95
C ALA A 79 21.60 -5.85 15.49
N ARG A 80 21.64 -6.31 16.76
CA ARG A 80 22.82 -6.97 17.32
C ARG A 80 23.05 -8.33 16.68
N ASP A 81 21.99 -9.12 16.54
CA ASP A 81 22.06 -10.43 15.92
C ASP A 81 22.44 -10.31 14.44
N GLU A 82 21.88 -9.33 13.72
CA GLU A 82 22.26 -9.04 12.34
C GLU A 82 23.75 -8.67 12.21
N ALA A 83 24.29 -7.89 13.14
CA ALA A 83 25.71 -7.56 13.17
C ALA A 83 26.60 -8.79 13.50
N LEU A 84 26.13 -9.69 14.37
CA LEU A 84 26.81 -10.94 14.68
C LEU A 84 26.79 -11.92 13.49
N TRP A 85 25.67 -11.98 12.76
CA TRP A 85 25.55 -12.77 11.53
C TRP A 85 26.51 -12.26 10.45
N LYS A 86 26.53 -10.95 10.20
CA LYS A 86 27.43 -10.31 9.22
C LYS A 86 28.92 -10.48 9.54
N SER A 87 29.28 -10.52 10.82
CA SER A 87 30.68 -10.68 11.25
C SER A 87 31.16 -12.14 11.31
N GLY A 88 30.29 -13.12 11.02
CA GLY A 88 30.61 -14.54 11.10
C GLY A 88 30.94 -15.03 12.52
N SER A 89 30.61 -14.24 13.54
CA SER A 89 30.96 -14.47 14.96
C SER A 89 29.77 -14.92 15.80
N GLY A 90 28.58 -15.07 15.22
CA GLY A 90 27.41 -15.64 15.88
C GLY A 90 27.61 -17.10 16.27
N GLU A 91 27.51 -17.41 17.57
CA GLU A 91 27.50 -18.79 18.08
C GLU A 91 26.15 -19.46 17.80
N GLY A 92 26.18 -20.62 17.14
CA GLY A 92 25.07 -21.58 17.12
C GLY A 92 23.99 -21.36 16.06
N ASN A 93 23.77 -22.41 15.25
CA ASN A 93 22.72 -22.51 14.23
C ASN A 93 22.84 -21.54 13.04
N LYS A 94 23.75 -21.83 12.12
CA LYS A 94 23.61 -21.35 10.73
C LYS A 94 22.25 -21.83 10.21
N HIS A 95 21.32 -20.89 10.06
CA HIS A 95 20.15 -20.92 9.18
C HIS A 95 19.57 -22.32 8.89
N ALA A 96 19.18 -23.09 9.91
CA ALA A 96 18.67 -24.45 9.69
C ALA A 96 17.40 -24.39 8.81
N GLY A 97 17.52 -24.74 7.53
CA GLY A 97 16.44 -24.65 6.53
C GLY A 97 16.50 -23.43 5.59
N HIS A 98 17.45 -22.51 5.78
CA HIS A 98 17.66 -21.29 4.98
C HIS A 98 19.13 -21.15 4.52
N ASP A 99 19.78 -22.28 4.24
CA ASP A 99 21.18 -22.30 3.82
C ASP A 99 21.38 -21.50 2.52
N GLY A 100 22.22 -20.47 2.59
CA GLY A 100 22.55 -19.61 1.45
C GLY A 100 21.60 -18.44 1.22
N GLU A 101 20.62 -18.20 2.10
CA GLU A 101 19.84 -16.96 2.13
C GLU A 101 20.47 -15.93 3.08
N GLU A 102 20.47 -14.65 2.67
CA GLU A 102 20.89 -13.56 3.55
C GLU A 102 19.86 -13.33 4.67
N PRO A 103 20.31 -12.97 5.91
CA PRO A 103 19.40 -12.72 7.02
C PRO A 103 18.39 -11.60 6.73
N PRO A 104 17.13 -11.74 7.18
CA PRO A 104 16.11 -10.72 6.94
C PRO A 104 16.45 -9.41 7.63
N HIS A 105 15.95 -8.32 7.06
CA HIS A 105 16.05 -6.99 7.66
C HIS A 105 14.76 -6.63 8.39
N PHE A 106 14.91 -5.90 9.49
CA PHE A 106 13.81 -5.38 10.29
C PHE A 106 13.89 -3.86 10.40
N HIS A 107 12.75 -3.21 10.28
CA HIS A 107 12.65 -1.76 10.26
C HIS A 107 11.59 -1.25 11.24
N PRO A 108 11.81 -0.07 11.84
CA PRO A 108 10.81 0.61 12.65
C PRO A 108 9.72 1.25 11.80
N GLU A 109 8.46 0.99 12.15
CA GLU A 109 7.29 1.69 11.59
C GLU A 109 6.74 2.76 12.55
N PHE A 110 5.75 3.54 12.10
CA PHE A 110 5.16 4.63 12.90
C PHE A 110 4.74 4.17 14.31
N GLY A 111 4.01 3.06 14.43
CA GLY A 111 3.57 2.56 15.72
C GLY A 111 4.73 1.96 16.52
N ARG A 112 4.86 2.32 17.80
CA ARG A 112 5.84 1.73 18.74
C ARG A 112 5.56 0.25 19.05
N PHE A 113 4.49 -0.30 18.48
CA PHE A 113 4.06 -1.68 18.55
C PHE A 113 4.13 -2.38 17.19
N MET A 114 4.70 -1.74 16.17
CA MET A 114 4.81 -2.33 14.83
C MET A 114 6.21 -2.86 14.56
N LEU A 115 6.36 -3.80 13.64
CA LEU A 115 7.63 -4.14 13.02
C LEU A 115 7.41 -4.25 11.52
N GLU A 116 8.32 -3.75 10.70
CA GLU A 116 8.38 -4.08 9.28
C GLU A 116 9.53 -5.08 9.07
N ALA A 117 9.34 -6.08 8.21
CA ALA A 117 10.40 -7.00 7.82
C ALA A 117 10.44 -7.24 6.32
N THR A 118 11.66 -7.35 5.78
CA THR A 118 11.96 -7.55 4.35
C THR A 118 12.94 -8.71 4.19
N PRO A 119 13.05 -9.33 3.00
CA PRO A 119 14.08 -10.35 2.79
C PRO A 119 15.47 -9.72 2.87
N GLY A 120 16.50 -10.52 3.21
CA GLY A 120 17.89 -10.03 3.31
C GLY A 120 18.46 -9.55 1.98
N GLU A 121 17.93 -10.06 0.87
CA GLU A 121 18.25 -9.63 -0.48
C GLU A 121 16.99 -9.63 -1.35
N PRO A 122 16.94 -8.80 -2.41
CA PRO A 122 15.80 -8.82 -3.31
C PRO A 122 15.72 -10.15 -4.08
N TRP A 123 14.49 -10.63 -4.29
CA TRP A 123 14.19 -11.81 -5.07
C TRP A 123 14.58 -11.67 -6.54
N GLY A 124 15.10 -12.76 -7.09
CA GLY A 124 15.47 -12.88 -8.49
C GLY A 124 14.30 -13.16 -9.45
N ILE A 125 14.64 -13.35 -10.72
CA ILE A 125 13.70 -13.67 -11.80
C ILE A 125 13.33 -15.16 -11.87
N GLY A 126 14.09 -16.04 -11.20
CA GLY A 126 13.87 -17.48 -11.23
C GLY A 126 12.49 -17.85 -10.67
N PHE A 127 11.80 -18.80 -11.30
CA PHE A 127 10.51 -19.28 -10.77
C PHE A 127 10.67 -20.02 -9.44
N LYS A 128 11.83 -20.64 -9.20
CA LYS A 128 12.16 -21.26 -7.91
C LYS A 128 12.31 -20.26 -6.78
N ASP A 129 12.73 -19.03 -7.07
CA ASP A 129 12.84 -17.97 -6.06
C ASP A 129 11.45 -17.54 -5.57
N LEU A 130 10.41 -17.65 -6.41
CA LEU A 130 9.01 -17.42 -5.99
C LEU A 130 8.58 -18.38 -4.87
N LEU A 131 9.15 -19.59 -4.82
CA LEU A 131 8.79 -20.59 -3.80
C LEU A 131 9.45 -20.32 -2.44
N LYS A 132 10.47 -19.45 -2.38
CA LYS A 132 11.17 -19.09 -1.13
C LYS A 132 10.44 -18.02 -0.32
N VAL A 133 9.51 -17.30 -0.95
CA VAL A 133 8.84 -16.14 -0.35
C VAL A 133 8.11 -16.52 0.94
N GLU A 134 7.29 -17.59 0.91
CA GLU A 134 6.54 -18.05 2.09
C GLU A 134 7.47 -18.52 3.21
N SER A 135 8.47 -19.35 2.89
CA SER A 135 9.42 -19.84 3.89
C SER A 135 10.23 -18.70 4.51
N ASN A 136 10.59 -17.68 3.72
CA ASN A 136 11.29 -16.51 4.21
C ASN A 136 10.40 -15.61 5.09
N MET A 137 9.12 -15.42 4.75
CA MET A 137 8.16 -14.73 5.64
C MET A 137 7.98 -15.47 6.97
N LYS A 138 7.91 -16.81 6.95
CA LYS A 138 7.87 -17.65 8.16
C LYS A 138 9.14 -17.45 8.99
N TRP A 139 10.30 -17.47 8.35
CA TRP A 139 11.58 -17.21 9.00
C TRP A 139 11.65 -15.83 9.66
N ARG A 140 11.19 -14.77 8.97
CA ARG A 140 11.09 -13.42 9.54
C ARG A 140 10.25 -13.40 10.82
N ARG A 141 9.10 -14.09 10.81
CA ARG A 141 8.21 -14.19 11.98
C ARG A 141 8.88 -14.94 13.14
N GLU A 142 9.57 -16.04 12.85
CA GLU A 142 10.32 -16.82 13.85
C GLU A 142 11.43 -16.00 14.49
N VAL A 143 12.22 -15.31 13.67
CA VAL A 143 13.29 -14.40 14.13
C VAL A 143 12.69 -13.29 14.99
N ALA A 144 11.65 -12.61 14.53
CA ALA A 144 10.99 -11.56 15.31
C ALA A 144 10.51 -12.08 16.68
N LYS A 145 9.84 -13.25 16.71
CA LYS A 145 9.34 -13.86 17.95
C LYS A 145 10.48 -14.26 18.90
N ALA A 146 11.64 -14.68 18.40
CA ALA A 146 12.80 -15.02 19.24
C ALA A 146 13.35 -13.83 20.04
N HIS A 147 13.08 -12.60 19.58
CA HIS A 147 13.49 -11.35 20.25
C HIS A 147 12.39 -10.69 21.10
N MET A 148 11.22 -11.33 21.21
CA MET A 148 10.08 -10.84 21.98
C MET A 148 10.01 -11.47 23.37
N ALA A 149 9.28 -10.85 24.29
CA ALA A 149 8.98 -11.48 25.57
C ALA A 149 8.17 -12.78 25.38
N PRO A 150 8.20 -13.72 26.34
CA PRO A 150 7.48 -14.99 26.22
C PRO A 150 5.99 -14.82 25.90
N ASN A 151 5.36 -13.80 26.47
CA ASN A 151 3.95 -13.47 26.30
C ASN A 151 3.65 -12.51 25.14
N GLU A 152 4.64 -12.10 24.36
CA GLU A 152 4.48 -11.21 23.20
C GLU A 152 4.52 -11.99 21.89
N VAL A 153 3.66 -11.68 20.92
CA VAL A 153 3.61 -12.37 19.64
C VAL A 153 3.56 -11.38 18.47
N PRO A 154 4.27 -11.65 17.35
CA PRO A 154 4.10 -10.92 16.10
C PRO A 154 2.88 -11.47 15.36
N ILE A 155 1.85 -10.64 15.18
CA ILE A 155 0.67 -10.99 14.37
C ILE A 155 0.58 -10.08 13.14
N THR A 156 0.01 -10.62 12.06
CA THR A 156 -0.26 -9.86 10.83
C THR A 156 -1.76 -9.58 10.76
N LEU A 157 -2.18 -8.52 11.45
CA LEU A 157 -3.48 -7.90 11.31
C LEU A 157 -3.28 -6.47 10.82
N THR A 158 -4.16 -6.00 9.93
CA THR A 158 -4.07 -4.64 9.41
C THR A 158 -4.17 -3.60 10.50
N THR A 159 -5.10 -3.71 11.44
CA THR A 159 -5.24 -2.75 12.53
C THR A 159 -5.56 -3.48 13.82
N PHE A 160 -5.03 -3.02 14.95
CA PHE A 160 -5.41 -3.58 16.24
C PHE A 160 -6.88 -3.22 16.57
N PRO A 161 -7.77 -4.20 16.79
CA PRO A 161 -9.22 -3.97 16.88
C PRO A 161 -9.62 -2.89 17.90
N ARG A 162 -8.89 -2.76 19.01
CA ARG A 162 -9.23 -1.89 20.15
C ARG A 162 -8.23 -0.77 20.41
N LEU A 163 -7.45 -0.38 19.40
CA LEU A 163 -6.55 0.77 19.49
C LEU A 163 -7.36 2.01 19.91
N GLY A 164 -6.90 2.75 20.93
CA GLY A 164 -7.51 4.00 21.38
C GLY A 164 -8.82 3.85 22.16
N THR A 165 -9.08 2.66 22.73
CA THR A 165 -10.20 2.44 23.65
C THR A 165 -9.86 2.96 25.07
N LYS A 166 -10.86 3.16 25.94
CA LYS A 166 -10.65 3.75 27.28
C LYS A 166 -9.96 2.79 28.26
N ASP A 167 -9.99 1.51 27.96
CA ASP A 167 -9.41 0.44 28.75
C ASP A 167 -7.97 0.14 28.35
N ASP A 168 -7.39 -0.85 29.02
CA ASP A 168 -5.97 -1.17 28.97
C ASP A 168 -5.61 -1.90 27.65
N TYR A 169 -5.38 -1.16 26.56
CA TYR A 169 -5.09 -1.69 25.22
C TYR A 169 -3.59 -1.67 24.83
N ILE A 170 -2.71 -1.13 25.68
CA ILE A 170 -1.26 -1.02 25.45
C ILE A 170 -0.44 -1.49 26.65
N GLN A 171 0.77 -2.00 26.40
CA GLN A 171 1.70 -2.45 27.43
C GLN A 171 3.12 -1.90 27.17
N PRO A 172 3.74 -1.16 28.13
CA PRO A 172 3.13 -0.64 29.35
C PRO A 172 2.04 0.40 29.04
N TYR A 173 1.12 0.58 29.99
CA TYR A 173 0.06 1.55 29.86
C TYR A 173 0.58 2.99 30.01
N TYR A 174 0.06 3.88 29.16
CA TYR A 174 0.23 5.33 29.25
C TYR A 174 -1.13 6.01 29.12
N PRO A 175 -1.44 7.03 29.93
CA PRO A 175 -2.70 7.76 29.81
C PRO A 175 -2.71 8.61 28.52
N PRO A 176 -3.87 8.77 27.83
CA PRO A 176 -4.00 9.63 26.67
C PRO A 176 -3.52 11.06 26.98
N SER A 177 -2.35 11.40 26.47
CA SER A 177 -1.65 12.65 26.77
C SER A 177 -0.49 12.85 25.79
N GLY A 178 0.03 14.07 25.75
CA GLY A 178 1.24 14.41 25.01
C GLY A 178 1.03 15.53 23.99
N PRO A 179 2.05 16.38 23.77
CA PRO A 179 1.96 17.55 22.90
C PRO A 179 2.01 17.24 21.40
N ALA A 180 2.48 16.06 20.99
CA ALA A 180 2.67 15.71 19.58
C ALA A 180 1.34 15.36 18.91
N LEU A 181 0.69 14.28 19.35
CA LEU A 181 -0.59 13.83 18.79
C LEU A 181 -1.78 14.62 19.33
N ARG A 182 -1.77 15.01 20.61
CA ARG A 182 -2.91 15.67 21.30
C ARG A 182 -4.24 14.93 21.17
N SER A 183 -4.18 13.62 21.03
CA SER A 183 -5.37 12.77 20.90
C SER A 183 -6.06 12.61 22.24
N GLN A 184 -7.38 12.51 22.23
CA GLN A 184 -8.15 12.12 23.41
C GLN A 184 -8.16 10.59 23.63
N PHE A 185 -7.65 9.81 22.67
CA PHE A 185 -7.74 8.35 22.66
C PHE A 185 -6.39 7.65 22.82
N VAL A 186 -5.31 8.23 22.28
CA VAL A 186 -3.98 7.61 22.29
C VAL A 186 -2.91 8.52 22.92
N PRO A 187 -1.93 7.96 23.64
CA PRO A 187 -0.79 8.70 24.17
C PRO A 187 0.27 8.95 23.08
N ASP A 188 1.18 9.91 23.29
CA ASP A 188 2.31 10.14 22.38
C ASP A 188 3.24 8.92 22.29
N GLU A 189 3.35 8.12 23.36
CA GLU A 189 4.16 6.90 23.43
C GLU A 189 3.68 5.78 22.49
N ILE A 190 2.49 5.94 21.89
CA ILE A 190 1.99 5.05 20.83
C ILE A 190 2.86 5.13 19.57
N ALA A 191 3.49 6.29 19.34
CA ALA A 191 4.37 6.54 18.22
C ALA A 191 5.80 6.09 18.53
N ASN A 192 6.51 5.65 17.49
CA ASN A 192 7.91 5.30 17.57
C ASN A 192 8.74 6.48 18.12
N PRO A 193 9.70 6.23 19.03
CA PRO A 193 10.45 7.28 19.71
C PRO A 193 11.40 8.08 18.82
N HIS A 194 11.66 7.63 17.59
CA HIS A 194 12.48 8.38 16.65
C HIS A 194 11.78 9.67 16.25
N ILE A 195 12.45 10.82 16.45
CA ILE A 195 11.89 12.18 16.36
C ILE A 195 11.07 12.46 15.09
N ARG A 196 11.44 11.84 13.96
CA ARG A 196 10.69 11.88 12.70
C ARG A 196 9.17 11.67 12.88
N PHE A 197 8.77 10.66 13.66
CA PHE A 197 7.36 10.26 13.77
C PHE A 197 6.51 11.24 14.61
N PRO A 198 6.88 11.62 15.84
CA PRO A 198 6.15 12.64 16.58
C PRO A 198 6.19 14.00 15.90
N THR A 199 7.31 14.41 15.28
CA THR A 199 7.36 15.66 14.50
C THR A 199 6.37 15.64 13.34
N LEU A 200 6.29 14.52 12.60
CA LEU A 200 5.35 14.40 11.49
C LEU A 200 3.90 14.56 11.98
N ALA A 201 3.52 13.89 13.07
CA ALA A 201 2.18 14.01 13.65
C ALA A 201 1.88 15.45 14.12
N ALA A 202 2.83 16.08 14.81
CA ALA A 202 2.69 17.45 15.31
C ALA A 202 2.59 18.48 14.17
N ASN A 203 3.42 18.34 13.13
CA ASN A 203 3.44 19.26 12.00
C ASN A 203 2.22 19.10 11.09
N ILE A 204 1.68 17.88 10.92
CA ILE A 204 0.40 17.67 10.22
C ILE A 204 -0.72 18.42 10.94
N ARG A 205 -0.88 18.21 12.26
CA ARG A 205 -1.91 18.88 13.08
C ARG A 205 -1.75 20.41 13.01
N SER A 206 -0.52 20.90 13.20
CA SER A 206 -0.23 22.33 13.22
C SER A 206 -0.42 23.00 11.85
N ARG A 207 -0.07 22.31 10.76
CA ARG A 207 -0.35 22.77 9.38
C ARG A 207 -1.84 22.81 9.10
N ARG A 208 -2.55 21.73 9.42
CA ARG A 208 -4.00 21.60 9.24
C ARG A 208 -4.78 22.65 10.03
N GLY A 209 -4.24 23.09 11.18
CA GLY A 209 -4.87 24.04 12.10
C GLY A 209 -5.97 23.41 12.97
N ARG A 210 -6.10 22.09 12.94
CA ARG A 210 -7.03 21.25 13.71
C ARG A 210 -6.50 19.82 13.75
N LYS A 211 -7.08 18.95 14.58
CA LYS A 211 -6.73 17.52 14.52
C LYS A 211 -7.09 16.92 13.17
N VAL A 212 -6.42 15.82 12.84
CA VAL A 212 -6.88 14.93 11.77
C VAL A 212 -8.22 14.33 12.18
N GLU A 213 -9.10 14.08 11.22
CA GLU A 213 -10.47 13.65 11.48
C GLU A 213 -10.77 12.38 10.69
N LEU A 214 -10.95 11.26 11.40
CA LEU A 214 -11.41 10.01 10.80
C LEU A 214 -12.81 9.73 11.33
N ASN A 215 -13.79 9.73 10.44
CA ASN A 215 -15.15 9.28 10.74
C ASN A 215 -15.40 8.03 9.91
N VAL A 216 -15.42 6.86 10.55
CA VAL A 216 -15.64 5.58 9.87
C VAL A 216 -17.07 5.12 10.15
N PRO A 217 -17.91 4.86 9.13
CA PRO A 217 -19.30 4.45 9.35
C PRO A 217 -19.36 3.24 10.28
N VAL A 218 -20.18 3.31 11.32
CA VAL A 218 -20.37 2.16 12.21
C VAL A 218 -21.19 1.09 11.47
N PHE A 219 -20.89 -0.19 11.72
CA PHE A 219 -21.79 -1.25 11.30
C PHE A 219 -23.10 -1.14 12.08
N HIS A 220 -24.26 -1.12 11.42
CA HIS A 220 -25.55 -1.13 12.10
C HIS A 220 -26.09 -2.56 12.21
N ASP A 221 -25.80 -3.20 13.34
CA ASP A 221 -26.41 -4.46 13.74
C ASP A 221 -27.76 -4.21 14.46
N THR A 222 -28.39 -5.27 14.95
CA THR A 222 -29.74 -5.32 15.52
C THR A 222 -29.91 -4.36 16.70
N ASN A 223 -28.93 -4.32 17.60
CA ASN A 223 -28.92 -3.52 18.83
C ASN A 223 -27.98 -2.31 18.76
N THR A 224 -27.37 -2.02 17.60
CA THR A 224 -26.57 -0.80 17.43
C THR A 224 -27.48 0.41 17.57
N PRO A 225 -27.17 1.38 18.45
CA PRO A 225 -27.97 2.60 18.59
C PRO A 225 -28.18 3.33 17.26
N LYS A 226 -29.35 3.96 17.09
CA LYS A 226 -29.71 4.74 15.90
C LYS A 226 -30.34 6.09 16.33
N PRO A 227 -29.65 7.24 16.10
CA PRO A 227 -28.30 7.32 15.56
C PRO A 227 -27.28 6.72 16.54
N PHE A 228 -26.22 6.13 16.01
CA PHE A 228 -25.05 5.78 16.81
C PHE A 228 -24.28 7.05 17.11
N LYS A 229 -23.99 7.28 18.40
CA LYS A 229 -23.07 8.32 18.84
C LYS A 229 -21.91 7.60 19.49
N ASP A 230 -20.70 7.82 18.98
CA ASP A 230 -19.51 7.17 19.49
C ASP A 230 -19.36 7.45 21.00
N PRO A 231 -19.59 6.44 21.87
CA PRO A 231 -19.65 6.65 23.31
C PRO A 231 -18.25 6.86 23.93
N THR A 232 -17.19 6.72 23.14
CA THR A 232 -15.82 6.89 23.62
C THR A 232 -15.35 8.35 23.53
N VAL A 233 -16.02 9.20 22.74
CA VAL A 233 -15.70 10.63 22.61
C VAL A 233 -15.93 11.35 23.94
N ASN A 234 -14.95 12.14 24.38
CA ASN A 234 -15.05 12.94 25.58
C ASN A 234 -15.32 14.41 25.22
N TYR A 235 -16.59 14.80 25.26
CA TYR A 235 -17.03 16.18 24.99
C TYR A 235 -16.71 17.18 26.11
N ASP A 236 -16.22 16.73 27.26
CA ASP A 236 -15.84 17.58 28.40
C ASP A 236 -14.31 17.76 28.50
N LEU A 237 -13.53 17.23 27.55
CA LEU A 237 -12.07 17.41 27.52
C LEU A 237 -11.71 18.82 27.03
N HIS A 238 -10.79 19.49 27.73
CA HIS A 238 -10.33 20.87 27.43
C HIS A 238 -8.82 21.03 27.68
N ASN A 239 -8.03 19.99 27.43
CA ASN A 239 -6.59 20.02 27.65
C ASN A 239 -5.87 20.80 26.54
N TRP A 240 -6.42 20.75 25.32
CA TRP A 240 -5.89 21.40 24.13
C TRP A 240 -6.98 22.19 23.41
N PRO A 241 -6.62 23.26 22.67
CA PRO A 241 -7.58 23.99 21.84
C PRO A 241 -8.36 23.08 20.87
N GLU A 242 -7.68 22.07 20.31
CA GLU A 242 -8.28 21.12 19.37
C GLU A 242 -9.27 20.13 20.03
N ASP A 243 -9.38 20.11 21.36
CA ASP A 243 -10.45 19.32 22.01
C ASP A 243 -11.84 19.90 21.71
N ASP A 244 -11.93 21.20 21.34
CA ASP A 244 -13.17 21.82 20.87
C ASP A 244 -13.64 21.29 19.51
N ASP A 245 -12.79 20.61 18.73
CA ASP A 245 -13.13 20.10 17.39
C ASP A 245 -14.39 19.21 17.43
N VAL A 246 -14.52 18.34 18.43
CA VAL A 246 -15.70 17.45 18.57
C VAL A 246 -16.97 18.21 18.94
N ARG A 247 -16.85 19.31 19.71
CA ARG A 247 -17.98 20.21 20.03
C ARG A 247 -18.38 21.07 18.83
N ASN A 248 -17.45 21.27 17.90
CA ASN A 248 -17.66 21.95 16.62
C ASN A 248 -18.05 21.02 15.46
N GLY A 249 -18.39 19.76 15.76
CA GLY A 249 -18.96 18.81 14.79
C GLY A 249 -17.95 17.88 14.11
N ALA A 250 -16.72 17.75 14.61
CA ALA A 250 -15.74 16.80 14.06
C ALA A 250 -16.18 15.33 14.20
N ALA A 251 -16.88 14.98 15.29
CA ALA A 251 -17.45 13.65 15.50
C ALA A 251 -18.86 13.59 14.89
N LYS A 252 -19.07 12.72 13.90
CA LYS A 252 -20.34 12.58 13.17
C LYS A 252 -21.23 11.50 13.77
N ASP A 253 -22.54 11.71 13.74
CA ASP A 253 -23.51 10.64 14.01
C ASP A 253 -23.29 9.47 13.03
N ASP A 254 -23.55 8.25 13.48
CA ASP A 254 -23.36 6.98 12.75
C ASP A 254 -21.91 6.66 12.36
N HIS A 255 -20.93 7.28 13.02
CA HIS A 255 -19.51 7.04 12.78
C HIS A 255 -18.72 6.77 14.06
N VAL A 256 -17.73 5.90 13.96
CA VAL A 256 -16.62 5.76 14.91
C VAL A 256 -15.63 6.90 14.62
N TYR A 257 -15.38 7.74 15.62
CA TYR A 257 -14.56 8.95 15.47
C TYR A 257 -13.13 8.72 15.98
N MET A 258 -12.11 9.02 15.19
CA MET A 258 -10.71 8.92 15.60
C MET A 258 -9.97 10.21 15.22
N ASP A 259 -9.01 10.64 16.03
CA ASP A 259 -8.44 12.00 15.96
C ASP A 259 -6.91 12.06 15.91
N ALA A 260 -6.26 10.94 15.56
CA ALA A 260 -4.80 10.81 15.63
C ALA A 260 -4.20 10.05 14.46
N MET A 261 -2.97 10.42 14.09
CA MET A 261 -2.17 9.74 13.06
C MET A 261 -2.03 8.23 13.31
N ALA A 262 -1.99 7.82 14.58
CA ALA A 262 -1.87 6.43 15.00
C ALA A 262 -3.00 5.52 14.51
N PHE A 263 -4.20 6.04 14.28
CA PHE A 263 -5.32 5.23 13.79
C PHE A 263 -5.19 4.87 12.30
N GLY A 264 -4.36 5.59 11.56
CA GLY A 264 -4.01 5.27 10.19
C GLY A 264 -2.65 4.60 10.08
N MET A 265 -1.59 5.35 10.37
CA MET A 265 -0.20 4.88 10.24
C MET A 265 0.19 3.81 11.28
N GLY A 266 -0.65 3.55 12.29
CA GLY A 266 -0.57 2.37 13.15
C GLY A 266 -1.17 1.10 12.53
N SER A 267 -1.44 1.10 11.22
CA SER A 267 -1.96 -0.03 10.47
C SER A 267 -0.87 -0.70 9.65
N CYS A 268 -0.94 -2.03 9.55
CA CYS A 268 -0.04 -2.87 8.78
C CYS A 268 -0.51 -3.07 7.33
N CYS A 269 0.42 -3.30 6.41
CA CYS A 269 0.12 -3.64 5.02
C CYS A 269 1.14 -4.59 4.39
N LEU A 270 0.78 -5.07 3.18
CA LEU A 270 1.68 -5.80 2.30
C LEU A 270 2.09 -4.87 1.15
N GLN A 271 3.39 -4.64 1.00
CA GLN A 271 3.94 -3.80 -0.07
C GLN A 271 4.91 -4.60 -0.94
N ILE A 272 4.89 -4.37 -2.25
CA ILE A 272 5.76 -5.06 -3.21
C ILE A 272 6.52 -4.04 -4.02
N THR A 273 7.85 -4.08 -3.96
CA THR A 273 8.72 -3.22 -4.75
C THR A 273 9.37 -4.01 -5.88
N PHE A 274 9.24 -3.52 -7.10
CA PHE A 274 9.90 -4.03 -8.29
C PHE A 274 11.05 -3.09 -8.67
N GLN A 275 12.23 -3.65 -8.92
CA GLN A 275 13.28 -2.97 -9.66
C GLN A 275 13.13 -3.27 -11.15
N ALA A 276 12.79 -2.24 -11.91
CA ALA A 276 12.67 -2.33 -13.34
C ALA A 276 14.05 -2.37 -14.02
N LYS A 277 14.08 -2.88 -15.25
CA LYS A 277 15.26 -2.89 -16.12
C LYS A 277 15.84 -1.48 -16.29
N ASN A 278 14.98 -0.50 -16.53
CA ASN A 278 15.35 0.90 -16.73
C ASN A 278 14.14 1.81 -16.45
N MET A 279 14.33 3.12 -16.62
CA MET A 279 13.28 4.11 -16.37
C MET A 279 12.02 3.88 -17.24
N THR A 280 12.18 3.46 -18.48
CA THR A 280 11.08 3.22 -19.42
C THR A 280 10.19 2.07 -18.95
N GLU A 281 10.81 0.93 -18.60
CA GLU A 281 10.07 -0.20 -18.04
C GLU A 281 9.43 0.15 -16.69
N GLY A 282 10.13 0.90 -15.83
CA GLY A 282 9.58 1.36 -14.55
C GLY A 282 8.34 2.23 -14.72
N ARG A 283 8.34 3.18 -15.66
CA ARG A 283 7.17 4.01 -15.96
C ARG A 283 6.02 3.18 -16.53
N LYS A 284 6.31 2.21 -17.41
CA LYS A 284 5.31 1.27 -17.93
C LYS A 284 4.67 0.46 -16.80
N LEU A 285 5.47 -0.12 -15.91
CA LEU A 285 4.94 -0.92 -14.79
C LEU A 285 4.12 -0.07 -13.82
N TYR A 286 4.58 1.14 -13.48
CA TYR A 286 3.82 2.06 -12.65
C TYR A 286 2.41 2.31 -13.23
N ASP A 287 2.34 2.55 -14.54
CA ASP A 287 1.08 2.83 -15.23
C ASP A 287 0.17 1.61 -15.34
N GLN A 288 0.71 0.47 -15.78
CA GLN A 288 -0.08 -0.73 -16.02
C GLN A 288 -0.55 -1.39 -14.72
N LEU A 289 0.17 -1.20 -13.61
CA LEU A 289 -0.23 -1.70 -12.29
C LEU A 289 -1.21 -0.76 -11.57
N SER A 290 -1.26 0.52 -11.94
CA SER A 290 -2.11 1.52 -11.26
C SER A 290 -3.60 1.11 -11.17
N PRO A 291 -4.26 0.64 -12.25
CA PRO A 291 -5.65 0.18 -12.21
C PRO A 291 -5.88 -1.06 -11.34
N LEU A 292 -4.84 -1.83 -11.02
CA LEU A 292 -4.92 -3.02 -10.16
C LEU A 292 -4.92 -2.66 -8.67
N GLY A 293 -4.46 -1.46 -8.30
CA GLY A 293 -4.46 -0.95 -6.92
C GLY A 293 -5.78 -1.18 -6.17
N PRO A 294 -6.91 -0.63 -6.65
CA PRO A 294 -8.22 -0.81 -6.00
C PRO A 294 -8.75 -2.25 -6.06
N ILE A 295 -8.42 -3.00 -7.13
CA ILE A 295 -8.83 -4.41 -7.27
C ILE A 295 -8.20 -5.24 -6.16
N LEU A 296 -6.89 -5.06 -5.92
CA LEU A 296 -6.20 -5.80 -4.86
C LEU A 296 -6.54 -5.26 -3.48
N LEU A 297 -6.87 -3.97 -3.32
CA LEU A 297 -7.41 -3.44 -2.06
C LEU A 297 -8.69 -4.18 -1.64
N ALA A 298 -9.65 -4.32 -2.55
CA ALA A 298 -10.91 -5.04 -2.29
C ALA A 298 -10.68 -6.55 -2.07
N LEU A 299 -9.84 -7.17 -2.89
CA LEU A 299 -9.57 -8.61 -2.83
C LEU A 299 -8.81 -9.02 -1.55
N THR A 300 -8.00 -8.11 -0.99
CA THR A 300 -7.22 -8.34 0.23
C THR A 300 -7.90 -7.84 1.51
N ALA A 301 -9.12 -7.29 1.43
CA ALA A 301 -9.82 -6.62 2.52
C ALA A 301 -9.69 -7.32 3.89
N ALA A 302 -9.15 -6.61 4.88
CA ALA A 302 -8.82 -7.15 6.19
C ALA A 302 -8.96 -6.13 7.33
N THR A 303 -9.85 -5.14 7.23
CA THR A 303 -10.04 -4.09 8.27
C THR A 303 -11.51 -3.75 8.55
N PRO A 304 -12.27 -4.62 9.25
CA PRO A 304 -13.68 -4.40 9.57
C PRO A 304 -13.91 -3.86 10.99
N ILE A 305 -12.86 -3.61 11.77
CA ILE A 305 -12.95 -3.18 13.18
C ILE A 305 -12.04 -1.98 13.41
N TYR A 306 -12.59 -0.91 14.01
CA TYR A 306 -11.83 0.23 14.51
C TYR A 306 -12.28 0.59 15.92
N LYS A 307 -11.32 0.91 16.79
CA LYS A 307 -11.54 1.44 18.14
C LYS A 307 -12.61 0.69 18.95
N GLY A 308 -12.63 -0.64 18.83
CA GLY A 308 -13.57 -1.50 19.53
C GLY A 308 -14.98 -1.56 18.92
N PHE A 309 -15.15 -1.19 17.65
CA PHE A 309 -16.43 -1.27 16.97
C PHE A 309 -16.30 -1.92 15.59
N LEU A 310 -17.26 -2.77 15.23
CA LEU A 310 -17.48 -3.14 13.84
C LEU A 310 -17.85 -1.90 13.04
N VAL A 311 -17.17 -1.66 11.92
CA VAL A 311 -17.43 -0.56 10.99
C VAL A 311 -18.08 -1.07 9.71
N ASP A 312 -18.69 -0.22 8.87
CA ASP A 312 -19.34 -0.60 7.61
C ASP A 312 -18.42 -0.41 6.38
N THR A 313 -17.14 -0.68 6.59
CA THR A 313 -16.08 -0.76 5.57
C THR A 313 -15.18 -1.94 5.92
N ASP A 314 -14.44 -2.45 4.94
CA ASP A 314 -13.59 -3.65 5.10
C ASP A 314 -12.10 -3.40 4.83
N VAL A 315 -11.68 -2.15 4.55
CA VAL A 315 -10.30 -1.80 4.19
C VAL A 315 -9.80 -0.54 4.92
N ARG A 316 -8.48 -0.35 4.99
CA ARG A 316 -7.85 0.75 5.76
C ARG A 316 -7.64 2.07 5.02
N TRP A 317 -7.77 2.08 3.69
CA TRP A 317 -7.08 3.06 2.84
C TRP A 317 -7.44 4.52 3.15
N ASN A 318 -8.73 4.86 3.21
CA ASN A 318 -9.19 6.22 3.51
C ASN A 318 -8.91 6.61 4.96
N GLN A 319 -8.86 5.65 5.88
CA GLN A 319 -8.53 5.90 7.28
C GLN A 319 -7.07 6.33 7.41
N ILE A 320 -6.14 5.67 6.72
CA ILE A 320 -4.75 6.16 6.63
C ILE A 320 -4.70 7.52 5.93
N GLY A 321 -5.42 7.66 4.81
CA GLY A 321 -5.57 8.91 4.07
C GLY A 321 -5.90 10.11 4.97
N ASN A 322 -6.91 9.93 5.81
CA ASN A 322 -7.42 10.93 6.74
C ASN A 322 -6.50 11.14 7.95
N ALA A 323 -5.80 10.10 8.42
CA ALA A 323 -4.87 10.18 9.54
C ALA A 323 -3.62 11.02 9.29
N VAL A 324 -3.29 11.28 8.02
CA VAL A 324 -2.18 12.16 7.61
C VAL A 324 -2.61 13.26 6.65
N ASP A 325 -3.91 13.59 6.62
CA ASP A 325 -4.41 14.68 5.80
C ASP A 325 -4.06 16.02 6.45
N ASP A 326 -3.05 16.69 5.91
CA ASP A 326 -2.56 17.97 6.39
C ASP A 326 -3.27 19.17 5.75
N ARG A 327 -4.27 18.94 4.89
CA ARG A 327 -4.94 20.01 4.14
C ARG A 327 -5.65 21.01 5.06
N THR A 328 -5.41 22.29 4.82
CA THR A 328 -6.09 23.38 5.52
C THR A 328 -7.56 23.49 5.09
N ARG A 329 -8.33 24.34 5.78
CA ARG A 329 -9.71 24.67 5.37
C ARG A 329 -9.78 25.28 3.97
N GLU A 330 -8.79 26.09 3.57
CA GLU A 330 -8.76 26.70 2.24
C GLU A 330 -8.48 25.63 1.17
N GLU A 331 -7.51 24.76 1.41
CA GLU A 331 -7.16 23.65 0.51
C GLU A 331 -8.32 22.66 0.34
N LEU A 332 -9.13 22.45 1.39
CA LEU A 332 -10.32 21.59 1.37
C LEU A 332 -11.54 22.20 0.69
N GLY A 333 -11.57 23.50 0.39
CA GLY A 333 -12.78 24.14 -0.13
C GLY A 333 -13.69 24.76 0.93
N GLU A 334 -13.37 24.61 2.22
CA GLU A 334 -14.21 25.04 3.34
C GLU A 334 -14.10 26.55 3.62
N ALA A 335 -13.02 27.19 3.16
CA ALA A 335 -12.78 28.62 3.25
C ALA A 335 -12.33 29.21 1.89
N PRO A 336 -12.46 30.54 1.68
CA PRO A 336 -11.84 31.22 0.55
C PRO A 336 -10.32 31.00 0.53
N LEU A 337 -9.73 30.99 -0.66
CA LEU A 337 -8.29 30.82 -0.83
C LEU A 337 -7.60 32.20 -0.67
N GLU A 338 -6.97 32.44 0.48
CA GLU A 338 -6.32 33.71 0.85
C GLU A 338 -4.84 33.51 1.22
N ASN A 339 -4.52 32.41 1.91
CA ASN A 339 -3.18 32.11 2.42
C ASN A 339 -2.53 30.91 1.75
N ASP A 340 -3.34 29.95 1.27
CA ASP A 340 -2.86 28.76 0.58
C ASP A 340 -2.83 28.97 -0.95
N ARG A 341 -2.07 28.12 -1.65
CA ARG A 341 -1.82 28.28 -3.09
C ARG A 341 -2.90 27.63 -3.96
N TRP A 342 -3.54 26.56 -3.48
CA TRP A 342 -4.45 25.74 -4.27
C TRP A 342 -5.57 25.14 -3.43
N ARG A 343 -6.69 24.78 -4.09
CA ARG A 343 -7.60 23.77 -3.58
C ARG A 343 -7.08 22.40 -3.99
N ILE A 344 -6.95 21.47 -3.04
CA ILE A 344 -6.31 20.18 -3.27
C ILE A 344 -7.33 19.05 -3.03
N PRO A 345 -7.73 18.29 -4.07
CA PRO A 345 -8.86 17.37 -3.99
C PRO A 345 -8.58 16.15 -3.11
N LYS A 346 -7.32 15.71 -3.01
CA LYS A 346 -6.92 14.49 -2.30
C LYS A 346 -5.96 14.79 -1.15
N SER A 347 -5.97 13.96 -0.11
CA SER A 347 -4.91 13.91 0.89
C SER A 347 -3.56 13.60 0.21
N ARG A 348 -2.45 13.91 0.88
CA ARG A 348 -1.12 13.46 0.44
C ARG A 348 -0.95 11.95 0.52
N TYR A 349 -1.81 11.27 1.28
CA TYR A 349 -2.01 9.82 1.21
C TYR A 349 -3.31 9.54 0.43
N ALA A 350 -3.23 9.06 -0.81
CA ALA A 350 -4.38 8.88 -1.69
C ALA A 350 -4.07 8.04 -2.93
N SER A 351 -5.05 7.80 -3.81
CA SER A 351 -4.78 7.22 -5.12
C SER A 351 -3.75 8.04 -5.93
N ASN A 352 -2.99 7.41 -6.83
CA ASN A 352 -2.13 8.13 -7.76
C ASN A 352 -2.92 9.12 -8.63
N SER A 353 -2.27 10.20 -9.08
CA SER A 353 -2.91 11.28 -9.84
C SER A 353 -2.42 11.38 -11.29
N THR A 354 -1.36 10.66 -11.65
CA THR A 354 -0.71 10.77 -12.96
C THR A 354 -0.33 9.41 -13.50
N TYR A 355 -0.40 9.26 -14.83
CA TYR A 355 0.35 8.25 -15.57
C TYR A 355 1.69 8.81 -16.03
N LEU A 356 2.70 7.95 -16.20
CA LEU A 356 4.09 8.32 -16.42
C LEU A 356 4.63 7.86 -17.75
N SER A 357 4.22 6.73 -18.31
CA SER A 357 4.83 6.11 -19.47
C SER A 357 4.59 6.92 -20.74
N GLN A 358 5.58 6.98 -21.64
CA GLN A 358 5.41 7.50 -23.00
C GLN A 358 4.82 6.44 -23.94
N ASP A 359 3.86 5.65 -23.44
CA ASP A 359 3.22 4.59 -24.19
C ASP A 359 2.27 5.21 -25.24
N PRO A 360 2.35 4.83 -26.53
CA PRO A 360 1.47 5.38 -27.57
C PRO A 360 -0.03 5.07 -27.34
N ARG A 361 -0.35 4.13 -26.46
CA ARG A 361 -1.74 3.79 -26.06
C ARG A 361 -2.28 4.69 -24.94
N LEU A 362 -1.43 5.48 -24.29
CA LEU A 362 -1.84 6.44 -23.27
C LEU A 362 -2.53 7.64 -23.93
N ARG A 363 -3.86 7.63 -23.90
CA ARG A 363 -4.71 8.65 -24.48
C ARG A 363 -4.76 9.89 -23.58
N LYS A 364 -4.96 11.08 -24.18
CA LYS A 364 -5.06 12.35 -23.44
C LYS A 364 -6.26 12.36 -22.49
N GLU A 365 -7.33 11.69 -22.91
CA GLU A 365 -8.56 11.49 -22.17
C GLU A 365 -8.36 10.65 -20.90
N TYR A 366 -7.19 10.03 -20.71
CA TYR A 366 -6.89 9.29 -19.49
C TYR A 366 -6.31 10.14 -18.36
N PHE A 367 -5.91 11.37 -18.65
CA PHE A 367 -5.38 12.30 -17.66
C PHE A 367 -6.51 13.00 -16.90
N ASP A 368 -6.21 13.42 -15.67
CA ASP A 368 -7.09 14.26 -14.89
C ASP A 368 -7.02 15.70 -15.42
N PRO A 369 -8.11 16.27 -15.99
CA PRO A 369 -8.10 17.64 -16.49
C PRO A 369 -7.94 18.68 -15.38
N ASP A 370 -8.26 18.32 -14.14
CA ASP A 370 -8.24 19.22 -12.98
C ASP A 370 -7.01 18.97 -12.07
N LEU A 371 -5.97 18.31 -12.61
CA LEU A 371 -4.75 18.02 -11.87
C LEU A 371 -4.07 19.32 -11.41
N VAL A 372 -3.93 19.46 -10.09
CA VAL A 372 -3.18 20.57 -9.49
C VAL A 372 -1.68 20.36 -9.70
N VAL A 373 -1.01 21.30 -10.37
CA VAL A 373 0.42 21.24 -10.67
C VAL A 373 1.05 22.59 -10.36
N ASP A 374 2.26 22.57 -9.81
CA ASP A 374 3.10 23.77 -9.75
C ASP A 374 3.80 23.97 -11.09
N GLU A 375 3.28 24.89 -11.91
CA GLU A 375 3.75 25.11 -13.29
C GLU A 375 5.20 25.62 -13.37
N ASP A 376 5.67 26.37 -12.36
CA ASP A 376 7.06 26.83 -12.31
C ASP A 376 8.00 25.66 -12.05
N ILE A 377 7.62 24.74 -11.15
CA ILE A 377 8.37 23.51 -10.90
C ILE A 377 8.34 22.61 -12.14
N LYS A 378 7.17 22.41 -12.76
CA LYS A 378 7.05 21.62 -14.01
C LYS A 378 7.98 22.18 -15.08
N LYS A 379 7.96 23.50 -15.29
CA LYS A 379 8.85 24.17 -16.24
C LYS A 379 10.33 23.97 -15.90
N ARG A 380 10.72 24.14 -14.63
CA ARG A 380 12.12 23.93 -14.19
C ARG A 380 12.62 22.52 -14.46
N LEU A 381 11.77 21.51 -14.24
CA LEU A 381 12.07 20.10 -14.51
C LEU A 381 12.23 19.84 -16.02
N MET A 382 11.35 20.42 -16.84
CA MET A 382 11.41 20.34 -18.30
C MET A 382 12.65 21.04 -18.87
N ASP A 383 12.96 22.25 -18.41
CA ASP A 383 14.20 22.97 -18.76
C ASP A 383 15.45 22.17 -18.33
N GLY A 384 15.32 21.36 -17.26
CA GLY A 384 16.34 20.43 -16.81
C GLY A 384 16.51 19.17 -17.67
N GLY A 385 15.62 18.95 -18.64
CA GLY A 385 15.63 17.88 -19.63
C GLY A 385 14.61 16.76 -19.39
N MET A 386 13.80 16.82 -18.32
CA MET A 386 12.72 15.83 -18.12
C MET A 386 11.62 16.01 -19.16
N ASP A 387 10.99 14.90 -19.57
CA ASP A 387 9.82 14.99 -20.44
C ASP A 387 8.57 15.42 -19.65
N GLU A 388 7.54 15.85 -20.38
CA GLU A 388 6.35 16.47 -19.80
C GLU A 388 5.62 15.60 -18.78
N LEU A 389 5.45 14.30 -19.03
CA LEU A 389 4.70 13.41 -18.13
C LEU A 389 5.42 13.24 -16.79
N LEU A 390 6.74 13.02 -16.85
CA LEU A 390 7.56 12.86 -15.64
C LEU A 390 7.70 14.18 -14.87
N ALA A 391 7.86 15.30 -15.57
CA ALA A 391 7.90 16.62 -14.96
C ALA A 391 6.57 16.97 -14.28
N THR A 392 5.43 16.67 -14.91
CA THR A 392 4.10 16.87 -14.35
C THR A 392 3.89 16.06 -13.07
N HIS A 393 4.32 14.79 -13.06
CA HIS A 393 4.24 13.94 -11.87
C HIS A 393 4.97 14.55 -10.67
N PHE A 394 6.26 14.88 -10.82
CA PHE A 394 7.02 15.44 -9.70
C PHE A 394 6.53 16.82 -9.30
N ALA A 395 6.14 17.67 -10.25
CA ALA A 395 5.54 18.97 -9.95
C ALA A 395 4.23 18.85 -9.16
N HIS A 396 3.41 17.82 -9.43
CA HIS A 396 2.23 17.52 -8.63
C HIS A 396 2.60 17.08 -7.20
N LEU A 397 3.62 16.24 -7.01
CA LEU A 397 4.06 15.84 -5.65
C LEU A 397 4.56 17.04 -4.82
N PHE A 398 5.15 18.02 -5.49
CA PHE A 398 5.75 19.22 -4.88
C PHE A 398 4.74 20.35 -4.58
N ILE A 399 3.44 20.15 -4.86
CA ILE A 399 2.40 21.07 -4.35
C ILE A 399 2.28 21.01 -2.83
N ARG A 400 2.80 19.94 -2.20
CA ARG A 400 2.78 19.74 -0.75
C ARG A 400 3.87 20.53 -0.06
N ASP A 401 3.63 20.85 1.20
CA ASP A 401 4.70 21.31 2.09
C ASP A 401 5.49 20.12 2.66
N PRO A 402 6.81 20.29 2.87
CA PRO A 402 7.63 19.36 3.63
C PRO A 402 7.23 19.39 5.11
N LEU A 403 7.07 18.21 5.72
CA LEU A 403 6.53 18.09 7.08
C LEU A 403 7.57 17.72 8.14
N VAL A 404 8.72 17.17 7.75
CA VAL A 404 9.79 16.80 8.69
C VAL A 404 11.10 17.31 8.14
N ILE A 405 11.54 18.46 8.63
CA ILE A 405 12.77 19.12 8.17
C ILE A 405 13.75 19.10 9.34
N PHE A 406 14.96 18.60 9.12
CA PHE A 406 16.05 18.71 10.09
C PHE A 406 16.84 19.98 9.83
N SER A 407 17.21 20.70 10.89
CA SER A 407 17.92 21.98 10.78
C SER A 407 19.29 21.83 10.10
N GLU A 408 19.94 20.70 10.34
CA GLU A 408 21.27 20.33 9.85
C GLU A 408 21.27 20.11 8.33
N ASP A 409 20.16 19.59 7.78
CA ASP A 409 20.00 19.41 6.33
C ASP A 409 19.89 20.76 5.60
N LEU A 410 19.61 21.87 6.29
CA LEU A 410 19.44 23.19 5.67
C LEU A 410 20.74 24.02 5.56
N GLU A 411 21.87 23.49 6.02
CA GLU A 411 23.16 24.21 6.05
C GLU A 411 23.80 24.32 4.66
N GLU A 412 23.80 23.23 3.89
CA GLU A 412 24.41 23.15 2.56
C GLU A 412 23.60 22.23 1.64
N LEU A 413 23.43 22.65 0.38
CA LEU A 413 22.83 21.82 -0.66
C LEU A 413 23.84 20.79 -1.18
N ASP A 414 23.70 19.53 -0.76
CA ASP A 414 24.45 18.40 -1.30
C ASP A 414 23.67 17.70 -2.42
N LEU A 415 24.17 17.82 -3.67
CA LEU A 415 23.58 17.20 -4.86
C LEU A 415 23.84 15.68 -4.96
N ASN A 416 24.69 15.12 -4.09
CA ASN A 416 24.90 13.68 -3.97
C ASN A 416 23.99 13.04 -2.92
N LYS A 417 23.22 13.84 -2.19
CA LYS A 417 22.13 13.37 -1.33
C LYS A 417 20.77 13.56 -2.01
N SER A 418 19.73 13.08 -1.36
CA SER A 418 18.34 13.17 -1.81
C SER A 418 17.37 13.48 -0.67
N ASP A 419 17.86 13.96 0.47
CA ASP A 419 17.10 14.22 1.69
C ASP A 419 15.97 15.25 1.49
N HIS A 420 16.22 16.37 0.79
CA HIS A 420 15.18 17.36 0.47
C HIS A 420 14.15 16.83 -0.53
N PHE A 421 14.59 16.08 -1.55
CA PHE A 421 13.68 15.40 -2.46
C PHE A 421 12.82 14.36 -1.72
N GLU A 422 13.44 13.52 -0.88
CA GLU A 422 12.77 12.50 -0.09
C GLU A 422 11.84 13.07 0.97
N ASN A 423 12.06 14.31 1.43
CA ASN A 423 11.13 15.01 2.31
C ASN A 423 9.71 15.09 1.71
N LEU A 424 9.63 15.30 0.40
CA LEU A 424 8.36 15.38 -0.34
C LEU A 424 7.97 14.05 -0.96
N GLN A 425 8.90 13.32 -1.57
CA GLN A 425 8.63 12.01 -2.18
C GLN A 425 8.15 10.98 -1.14
N SER A 426 8.85 10.86 0.00
CA SER A 426 8.51 9.85 1.02
C SER A 426 7.22 10.16 1.77
N THR A 427 6.75 11.41 1.72
CA THR A 427 5.51 11.89 2.39
C THR A 427 4.36 12.16 1.42
N ASN A 428 4.52 11.82 0.13
CA ASN A 428 3.39 11.56 -0.75
C ASN A 428 3.20 10.03 -0.81
N TRP A 429 2.13 9.54 -0.18
CA TRP A 429 1.86 8.12 -0.04
C TRP A 429 0.74 7.71 -0.99
N GLN A 430 1.13 7.30 -2.20
CA GLN A 430 0.17 6.83 -3.20
C GLN A 430 0.09 5.31 -3.23
N HIS A 431 -0.92 4.73 -3.87
CA HIS A 431 -1.01 3.26 -4.02
C HIS A 431 0.04 2.69 -4.97
N MET A 432 0.55 3.54 -5.87
CA MET A 432 1.75 3.30 -6.66
C MET A 432 2.79 4.35 -6.30
N ARG A 433 4.05 3.96 -6.17
CA ARG A 433 5.17 4.90 -6.01
C ARG A 433 6.27 4.63 -7.03
N PHE A 434 6.64 5.66 -7.78
CA PHE A 434 7.79 5.63 -8.67
C PHE A 434 9.03 6.12 -7.92
N LYS A 435 10.04 5.26 -7.79
CA LYS A 435 11.21 5.48 -6.91
C LYS A 435 12.47 5.64 -7.78
N PRO A 436 13.03 6.86 -7.86
CA PRO A 436 14.36 7.05 -8.43
C PRO A 436 15.42 6.20 -7.71
N PRO A 437 16.52 5.83 -8.38
CA PRO A 437 17.66 5.22 -7.70
C PRO A 437 18.15 6.13 -6.57
N PRO A 438 18.52 5.59 -5.40
CA PRO A 438 19.18 6.38 -4.37
C PRO A 438 20.57 6.81 -4.89
N PRO A 439 21.02 8.05 -4.61
CA PRO A 439 22.24 8.59 -5.18
C PRO A 439 23.52 7.94 -4.63
N ASP A 440 23.45 7.31 -3.45
CA ASP A 440 24.54 6.66 -2.73
C ASP A 440 24.66 5.15 -2.99
N LYS A 441 23.75 4.54 -3.78
CA LYS A 441 23.78 3.10 -4.09
C LYS A 441 23.74 2.84 -5.59
N ASP A 442 24.88 2.47 -6.14
CA ASP A 442 25.07 2.28 -7.57
C ASP A 442 24.45 1.02 -8.15
N ASP A 443 24.13 0.02 -7.32
CA ASP A 443 23.50 -1.25 -7.65
C ASP A 443 21.97 -1.18 -7.73
N ILE A 444 21.35 -0.20 -7.07
CA ILE A 444 19.89 0.00 -7.09
C ILE A 444 19.45 0.76 -8.36
N GLY A 445 18.41 0.26 -9.01
CA GLY A 445 17.80 0.79 -10.24
C GLY A 445 16.52 1.60 -10.00
N TRP A 446 15.83 1.91 -11.11
CA TRP A 446 14.51 2.53 -11.08
C TRP A 446 13.50 1.54 -10.52
N ARG A 447 12.72 1.94 -9.52
CA ARG A 447 11.80 1.04 -8.83
C ARG A 447 10.35 1.53 -8.90
N VAL A 448 9.43 0.57 -8.80
CA VAL A 448 7.99 0.81 -8.69
C VAL A 448 7.50 0.03 -7.48
N GLU A 449 6.73 0.66 -6.62
CA GLU A 449 6.21 0.05 -5.40
C GLU A 449 4.68 0.04 -5.45
N PHE A 450 4.10 -1.14 -5.23
CA PHE A 450 2.67 -1.43 -5.18
C PHE A 450 2.25 -1.54 -3.71
N ARG A 451 1.31 -0.69 -3.26
CA ARG A 451 1.13 -0.36 -1.82
C ARG A 451 -0.29 -0.54 -1.29
N SER A 452 -1.25 -0.93 -2.13
CA SER A 452 -2.67 -0.93 -1.72
C SER A 452 -3.07 -2.13 -0.86
N MET A 453 -2.38 -3.26 -0.97
CA MET A 453 -2.80 -4.51 -0.33
C MET A 453 -2.85 -4.39 1.19
N GLU A 454 -3.90 -4.92 1.78
CA GLU A 454 -3.97 -5.16 3.23
C GLU A 454 -3.02 -6.28 3.60
N ILE A 455 -2.50 -6.29 4.82
CA ILE A 455 -1.74 -7.45 5.30
C ILE A 455 -2.69 -8.61 5.59
N GLN A 456 -2.27 -9.85 5.28
CA GLN A 456 -3.05 -11.06 5.49
C GLN A 456 -2.62 -11.80 6.76
N ILE A 457 -3.52 -12.62 7.31
CA ILE A 457 -3.30 -13.32 8.60
C ILE A 457 -2.17 -14.33 8.53
N THR A 458 -2.04 -15.05 7.41
CA THR A 458 -1.02 -16.09 7.25
C THR A 458 0.09 -15.71 6.28
N ASP A 459 1.29 -16.23 6.51
CA ASP A 459 2.43 -16.06 5.59
C ASP A 459 2.14 -16.68 4.21
N PHE A 460 1.33 -17.76 4.15
CA PHE A 460 0.83 -18.35 2.90
C PHE A 460 0.01 -17.35 2.07
N GLU A 461 -0.94 -16.64 2.70
CA GLU A 461 -1.75 -15.64 1.98
C GLU A 461 -0.90 -14.46 1.51
N ASN A 462 -0.01 -13.94 2.37
CA ASN A 462 0.88 -12.84 2.01
C ASN A 462 1.78 -13.23 0.83
N ALA A 463 2.40 -14.42 0.89
CA ALA A 463 3.19 -14.95 -0.22
C ALA A 463 2.36 -15.13 -1.49
N ALA A 464 1.12 -15.63 -1.39
CA ALA A 464 0.25 -15.81 -2.54
C ALA A 464 0.00 -14.48 -3.29
N PHE A 465 -0.33 -13.42 -2.57
CA PHE A 465 -0.56 -12.10 -3.16
C PHE A 465 0.72 -11.46 -3.70
N SER A 466 1.85 -11.59 -2.99
CA SER A 466 3.17 -11.15 -3.48
C SER A 466 3.53 -11.82 -4.80
N ILE A 467 3.42 -13.16 -4.86
CA ILE A 467 3.74 -13.94 -6.05
C ILE A 467 2.78 -13.61 -7.19
N PHE A 468 1.49 -13.44 -6.90
CA PHE A 468 0.50 -13.12 -7.92
C PHE A 468 0.79 -11.80 -8.61
N ILE A 469 1.07 -10.73 -7.86
CA ILE A 469 1.36 -9.43 -8.50
C ILE A 469 2.65 -9.49 -9.31
N VAL A 470 3.66 -10.26 -8.87
CA VAL A 470 4.89 -10.50 -9.63
C VAL A 470 4.60 -11.24 -10.93
N LEU A 471 3.76 -12.27 -10.90
CA LEU A 471 3.37 -13.01 -12.10
C LEU A 471 2.53 -12.15 -13.05
N VAL A 472 1.65 -11.29 -12.53
CA VAL A 472 0.90 -10.31 -13.33
C VAL A 472 1.85 -9.32 -14.01
N THR A 473 2.85 -8.79 -13.31
CA THR A 473 3.91 -7.95 -13.89
C THR A 473 4.63 -8.66 -15.03
N ARG A 474 4.99 -9.94 -14.85
CA ARG A 474 5.63 -10.74 -15.91
C ARG A 474 4.70 -10.94 -17.11
N ALA A 475 3.41 -11.19 -16.89
CA ALA A 475 2.42 -11.30 -17.96
C ALA A 475 2.21 -9.97 -18.71
N ILE A 476 2.16 -8.84 -18.00
CA ILE A 476 2.08 -7.48 -18.58
C ILE A 476 3.24 -7.25 -19.54
N LEU A 477 4.47 -7.54 -19.10
CA LEU A 477 5.66 -7.33 -19.93
C LEU A 477 5.74 -8.31 -21.10
N SER A 478 5.41 -9.59 -20.87
CA SER A 478 5.54 -10.65 -21.88
C SER A 478 4.51 -10.56 -23.00
N PHE A 479 3.29 -10.16 -22.67
CA PHE A 479 2.20 -10.05 -23.64
C PHE A 479 1.93 -8.61 -24.08
N ASP A 480 2.71 -7.65 -23.60
CA ASP A 480 2.52 -6.22 -23.83
C ASP A 480 1.07 -5.78 -23.52
N LEU A 481 0.56 -6.18 -22.35
CA LEU A 481 -0.81 -5.90 -21.95
C LEU A 481 -1.02 -4.39 -21.73
N ASN A 482 -2.26 -3.96 -21.96
CA ASN A 482 -2.73 -2.60 -21.76
C ASN A 482 -3.89 -2.56 -20.77
N PHE A 483 -3.71 -1.93 -19.61
CA PHE A 483 -4.75 -1.74 -18.60
C PHE A 483 -5.17 -0.28 -18.42
N TYR A 484 -4.69 0.65 -19.26
CA TYR A 484 -5.08 2.06 -19.12
C TYR A 484 -6.60 2.24 -19.13
N ILE A 485 -7.04 3.01 -18.14
CA ILE A 485 -8.38 3.61 -18.01
C ILE A 485 -8.17 5.07 -17.55
N PRO A 486 -9.16 5.97 -17.68
CA PRO A 486 -9.02 7.31 -17.12
C PRO A 486 -8.67 7.26 -15.63
N ILE A 487 -7.68 8.05 -15.21
CA ILE A 487 -7.13 7.95 -13.84
C ILE A 487 -8.18 8.28 -12.75
N GLN A 488 -9.17 9.11 -13.11
CA GLN A 488 -10.34 9.39 -12.27
C GLN A 488 -11.16 8.11 -11.99
N ARG A 489 -11.27 7.18 -12.96
CA ARG A 489 -11.92 5.88 -12.77
C ARG A 489 -11.15 4.98 -11.81
N THR A 490 -9.82 5.03 -11.85
CA THR A 490 -8.98 4.35 -10.84
C THR A 490 -9.24 4.93 -9.44
N THR A 491 -9.45 6.25 -9.34
CA THR A 491 -9.80 6.90 -8.06
C THR A 491 -11.20 6.50 -7.58
N GLU A 492 -12.21 6.48 -8.46
CA GLU A 492 -13.55 5.97 -8.13
C GLU A 492 -13.53 4.51 -7.65
N ASN A 493 -12.69 3.69 -8.28
CA ASN A 493 -12.48 2.31 -7.87
C ASN A 493 -11.88 2.20 -6.46
N MET A 494 -10.99 3.11 -6.06
CA MET A 494 -10.44 3.13 -4.69
C MET A 494 -11.54 3.42 -3.65
N GLU A 495 -12.46 4.33 -3.94
CA GLU A 495 -13.63 4.56 -3.09
C GLU A 495 -14.56 3.35 -3.06
N THR A 496 -14.77 2.71 -4.22
CA THR A 496 -15.61 1.51 -4.35
C THR A 496 -15.08 0.34 -3.52
N ALA A 497 -13.76 0.18 -3.43
CA ALA A 497 -13.09 -0.86 -2.66
C ALA A 497 -13.37 -0.79 -1.15
N HIS A 498 -13.83 0.36 -0.63
CA HIS A 498 -14.15 0.51 0.79
C HIS A 498 -15.48 -0.11 1.19
N ALA A 499 -16.40 -0.31 0.25
CA ALA A 499 -17.70 -0.86 0.61
C ALA A 499 -17.53 -2.22 1.30
N ARG A 500 -18.32 -2.47 2.36
CA ARG A 500 -18.38 -3.80 2.97
C ARG A 500 -18.73 -4.84 1.91
N ASP A 501 -17.98 -5.94 1.93
CA ASP A 501 -18.02 -7.05 0.98
C ASP A 501 -17.85 -6.62 -0.49
N ALA A 502 -17.08 -5.55 -0.75
CA ALA A 502 -16.86 -5.02 -2.10
C ALA A 502 -16.35 -6.07 -3.11
N VAL A 503 -15.59 -7.06 -2.64
CA VAL A 503 -15.10 -8.17 -3.46
C VAL A 503 -16.23 -8.96 -4.14
N ASN A 504 -17.37 -9.10 -3.48
CA ASN A 504 -18.51 -9.87 -3.97
C ASN A 504 -19.63 -8.96 -4.53
N ASP A 505 -19.85 -7.80 -3.91
CA ASP A 505 -21.06 -6.99 -4.12
C ASP A 505 -20.86 -5.79 -5.07
N ARG A 506 -19.62 -5.47 -5.44
CA ARG A 506 -19.30 -4.27 -6.24
C ARG A 506 -18.70 -4.62 -7.58
N LYS A 507 -18.74 -3.62 -8.47
CA LYS A 507 -18.09 -3.63 -9.77
C LYS A 507 -17.10 -2.49 -9.86
N PHE A 508 -16.03 -2.72 -10.61
CA PHE A 508 -14.90 -1.82 -10.76
C PHE A 508 -14.70 -1.52 -12.24
N TRP A 509 -14.35 -0.28 -12.55
CA TRP A 509 -13.98 0.10 -13.90
C TRP A 509 -12.69 -0.63 -14.30
N PHE A 510 -12.74 -1.38 -15.38
CA PHE A 510 -11.59 -2.13 -15.85
C PHE A 510 -11.54 -2.21 -17.38
N ARG A 511 -10.34 -2.40 -17.92
CA ARG A 511 -10.11 -2.54 -19.35
C ARG A 511 -10.85 -3.75 -19.92
N LYS A 512 -11.59 -3.57 -21.02
CA LYS A 512 -12.28 -4.67 -21.72
C LYS A 512 -11.34 -5.59 -22.49
N ASP A 513 -10.46 -5.01 -23.31
CA ASP A 513 -9.49 -5.75 -24.10
C ASP A 513 -8.07 -5.37 -23.68
N PRO A 514 -7.35 -6.26 -22.96
CA PRO A 514 -5.99 -5.99 -22.51
C PRO A 514 -4.94 -6.22 -23.61
N PHE A 515 -5.31 -6.78 -24.77
CA PHE A 515 -4.35 -7.06 -25.84
C PHE A 515 -4.21 -5.87 -26.79
N ALA A 516 -3.01 -5.71 -27.36
CA ALA A 516 -2.81 -4.74 -28.42
C ALA A 516 -3.67 -5.11 -29.64
N SER A 517 -4.39 -4.13 -30.20
CA SER A 517 -5.12 -4.29 -31.46
C SER A 517 -4.13 -4.70 -32.55
N ARG A 518 -4.09 -5.98 -32.90
CA ARG A 518 -3.27 -6.45 -34.02
C ARG A 518 -3.80 -5.78 -35.28
N VAL A 519 -2.97 -4.99 -35.96
CA VAL A 519 -3.23 -4.62 -37.35
C VAL A 519 -3.46 -5.96 -38.09
N PRO A 520 -4.62 -6.17 -38.73
CA PRO A 520 -4.87 -7.42 -39.44
C PRO A 520 -3.75 -7.59 -40.47
N ARG A 521 -2.92 -8.63 -40.34
CA ARG A 521 -2.11 -9.09 -41.47
C ARG A 521 -3.12 -9.39 -42.57
N SER A 522 -3.09 -8.63 -43.66
CA SER A 522 -3.88 -8.96 -44.84
C SER A 522 -3.59 -10.41 -45.17
N SER A 523 -4.63 -11.24 -45.08
CA SER A 523 -4.59 -12.61 -45.56
C SER A 523 -4.26 -12.52 -47.04
N GLN A 524 -3.01 -12.79 -47.42
CA GLN A 524 -2.68 -13.14 -48.78
C GLN A 524 -3.47 -14.40 -49.11
N GLN A 525 -4.62 -14.23 -49.75
CA GLN A 525 -5.31 -15.29 -50.44
C GLN A 525 -4.35 -15.83 -51.51
N SER A 526 -3.86 -17.04 -51.26
CA SER A 526 -3.19 -17.86 -52.27
C SER A 526 -4.24 -18.32 -53.28
N THR A 527 -4.42 -17.57 -54.36
CA THR A 527 -5.09 -18.07 -55.56
C THR A 527 -4.04 -18.50 -56.57
N ASN A 528 -3.99 -19.81 -56.82
CA ASN A 528 -3.30 -20.40 -57.97
C ASN A 528 -3.77 -19.74 -59.28
N GLY A 529 -2.83 -19.28 -60.10
CA GLY A 529 -3.11 -18.78 -61.44
C GLY A 529 -1.90 -18.10 -62.08
N SER A 530 -1.16 -18.87 -62.88
CA SER A 530 -0.02 -18.43 -63.68
C SER A 530 -0.37 -17.36 -64.72
N THR A 531 0.35 -16.24 -64.75
CA THR A 531 0.91 -15.67 -66.00
C THR A 531 1.98 -14.61 -65.69
N PHE A 532 3.12 -14.72 -66.36
CA PHE A 532 4.20 -13.74 -66.36
C PHE A 532 3.77 -12.44 -67.07
N SER A 533 4.06 -11.29 -66.48
CA SER A 533 4.50 -10.10 -67.22
C SER A 533 5.32 -9.17 -66.33
N SER A 534 6.42 -8.69 -66.90
CA SER A 534 7.44 -7.84 -66.30
C SER A 534 6.96 -6.40 -66.12
N GLY A 535 7.21 -5.82 -64.95
CA GLY A 535 7.03 -4.38 -64.72
C GLY A 535 7.70 -3.94 -63.43
N THR A 536 8.92 -3.43 -63.55
CA THR A 536 9.63 -2.67 -62.51
C THR A 536 8.82 -1.45 -62.08
N SER A 537 8.42 -1.38 -60.80
CA SER A 537 8.13 -0.09 -60.16
C SER A 537 8.48 -0.14 -58.67
N SER A 538 9.44 0.69 -58.31
CA SER A 538 9.86 1.00 -56.94
C SER A 538 8.80 1.91 -56.32
N ALA A 539 7.77 1.34 -55.71
CA ALA A 539 6.78 2.08 -54.94
C ALA A 539 7.07 1.92 -53.45
N VAL A 540 7.38 3.05 -52.81
CA VAL A 540 7.52 3.18 -51.36
C VAL A 540 6.17 2.82 -50.73
N ASN A 541 6.08 1.65 -50.09
CA ASN A 541 4.92 1.27 -49.30
C ASN A 541 4.92 2.09 -47.99
N THR A 542 4.29 3.27 -48.01
CA THR A 542 3.81 3.90 -46.76
C THR A 542 2.73 2.99 -46.16
N PRO A 543 2.86 2.56 -44.89
CA PRO A 543 1.79 1.83 -44.22
C PRO A 543 0.50 2.66 -44.26
N PRO A 544 -0.68 2.04 -44.47
CA PRO A 544 -1.94 2.77 -44.37
C PRO A 544 -2.05 3.40 -42.96
N PRO A 545 -2.66 4.59 -42.84
CA PRO A 545 -2.89 5.21 -41.54
C PRO A 545 -3.69 4.26 -40.65
N SER A 546 -3.29 4.14 -39.39
CA SER A 546 -4.05 3.39 -38.39
C SER A 546 -5.50 3.90 -38.37
N PRO A 547 -6.50 3.02 -38.29
CA PRO A 547 -7.89 3.45 -38.17
C PRO A 547 -8.04 4.41 -36.99
N PRO A 548 -8.92 5.42 -37.08
CA PRO A 548 -9.13 6.36 -35.99
C PRO A 548 -9.56 5.60 -34.73
N LEU A 549 -8.95 5.94 -33.60
CA LEU A 549 -9.32 5.39 -32.30
C LEU A 549 -10.80 5.72 -32.02
N GLY A 550 -11.55 4.72 -31.54
CA GLY A 550 -12.95 4.91 -31.14
C GLY A 550 -13.10 5.78 -29.87
N PRO A 551 -14.33 6.04 -29.41
CA PRO A 551 -14.58 6.72 -28.14
C PRO A 551 -13.91 6.01 -26.95
N VAL A 552 -13.30 6.77 -26.03
CA VAL A 552 -12.54 6.26 -24.88
C VAL A 552 -13.39 5.36 -23.99
N GLU A 553 -14.67 5.69 -23.88
CA GLU A 553 -15.68 5.05 -23.04
C GLU A 553 -16.00 3.62 -23.50
N THR A 554 -15.60 3.25 -24.72
CA THR A 554 -15.78 1.88 -25.22
C THR A 554 -14.62 0.95 -24.83
N GLU A 555 -13.52 1.48 -24.27
CA GLU A 555 -12.31 0.71 -23.93
C GLU A 555 -12.37 0.05 -22.54
N PHE A 556 -13.28 0.49 -21.67
CA PHE A 556 -13.42 -0.01 -20.28
C PHE A 556 -14.89 -0.21 -19.90
N ASP A 557 -15.14 -1.07 -18.91
CA ASP A 557 -16.47 -1.41 -18.42
C ASP A 557 -16.46 -1.70 -16.92
N LEU A 558 -17.64 -1.83 -16.31
CA LEU A 558 -17.79 -2.25 -14.92
C LEU A 558 -17.76 -3.79 -14.82
N MET A 559 -16.76 -4.32 -14.14
CA MET A 559 -16.53 -5.75 -13.94
C MET A 559 -16.51 -6.11 -12.46
N THR A 560 -17.00 -7.29 -12.09
CA THR A 560 -16.81 -7.79 -10.71
C THR A 560 -15.34 -8.17 -10.48
N ILE A 561 -14.93 -8.34 -9.21
CA ILE A 561 -13.57 -8.86 -8.93
C ILE A 561 -13.41 -10.27 -9.51
N ASP A 562 -14.45 -11.11 -9.49
CA ASP A 562 -14.45 -12.43 -10.12
C ASP A 562 -14.17 -12.32 -11.64
N ASP A 563 -14.87 -11.45 -12.36
CA ASP A 563 -14.64 -11.21 -13.79
C ASP A 563 -13.19 -10.79 -14.07
N ILE A 564 -12.64 -9.86 -13.27
CA ILE A 564 -11.28 -9.35 -13.45
C ILE A 564 -10.24 -10.44 -13.13
N VAL A 565 -10.43 -11.22 -12.08
CA VAL A 565 -9.43 -12.21 -11.64
C VAL A 565 -9.54 -13.51 -12.46
N ASN A 566 -10.75 -14.03 -12.64
CA ASN A 566 -11.01 -15.35 -13.21
C ASN A 566 -11.47 -15.31 -14.68
N GLY A 567 -11.91 -14.15 -15.17
CA GLY A 567 -12.40 -13.95 -16.53
C GLY A 567 -13.93 -13.88 -16.57
N CYS A 568 -14.46 -13.15 -17.54
CA CYS A 568 -15.91 -13.06 -17.74
C CYS A 568 -16.44 -14.39 -18.31
N ALA A 569 -17.60 -14.84 -17.82
CA ALA A 569 -18.24 -16.07 -18.28
C ALA A 569 -18.59 -16.06 -19.79
N ASP A 570 -18.82 -14.89 -20.37
CA ASP A 570 -19.08 -14.70 -21.81
C ASP A 570 -17.81 -14.61 -22.67
N GLY A 571 -16.62 -14.68 -22.06
CA GLY A 571 -15.34 -14.57 -22.72
C GLY A 571 -14.94 -13.15 -23.12
N SER A 572 -15.68 -12.13 -22.70
CA SER A 572 -15.40 -10.72 -23.04
C SER A 572 -14.10 -10.19 -22.43
N PHE A 573 -13.69 -10.71 -21.28
CA PHE A 573 -12.39 -10.46 -20.66
C PHE A 573 -11.75 -11.78 -20.22
N PRO A 574 -10.44 -12.00 -20.50
CA PRO A 574 -9.80 -13.29 -20.25
C PRO A 574 -9.58 -13.63 -18.78
N GLY A 575 -9.47 -12.64 -17.88
CA GLY A 575 -9.10 -12.84 -16.47
C GLY A 575 -7.59 -12.75 -16.22
N LEU A 576 -7.19 -12.15 -15.09
CA LEU A 576 -5.79 -12.02 -14.69
C LEU A 576 -5.12 -13.37 -14.42
N ILE A 577 -5.81 -14.32 -13.75
CA ILE A 577 -5.25 -15.65 -13.49
C ILE A 577 -5.08 -16.44 -14.80
N PRO A 578 -6.07 -16.52 -15.71
CA PRO A 578 -5.85 -17.14 -17.02
C PRO A 578 -4.70 -16.51 -17.83
N LEU A 579 -4.51 -15.19 -17.75
CA LEU A 579 -3.35 -14.52 -18.36
C LEU A 579 -2.02 -14.99 -17.73
N VAL A 580 -1.96 -15.05 -16.39
CA VAL A 580 -0.79 -15.58 -15.67
C VAL A 580 -0.52 -17.05 -16.01
N GLU A 581 -1.56 -17.87 -16.09
CA GLU A 581 -1.43 -19.29 -16.46
C GLU A 581 -0.93 -19.44 -17.90
N SER A 582 -1.41 -18.61 -18.83
CA SER A 582 -0.92 -18.55 -20.21
C SER A 582 0.57 -18.17 -20.26
N TYR A 583 1.00 -17.20 -19.46
CA TYR A 583 2.41 -16.84 -19.33
C TYR A 583 3.24 -18.01 -18.79
N LEU A 584 2.79 -18.67 -17.72
CA LEU A 584 3.49 -19.81 -17.14
C LEU A 584 3.55 -21.02 -18.09
N ASN A 585 2.61 -21.14 -19.03
CA ASN A 585 2.64 -22.18 -20.06
C ASN A 585 3.56 -21.82 -21.24
N SER A 586 3.85 -20.54 -21.46
CA SER A 586 4.74 -20.09 -22.55
C SER A 586 6.23 -20.13 -22.18
N VAL A 587 6.52 -20.25 -20.89
CA VAL A 587 7.87 -20.36 -20.34
C VAL A 587 8.15 -21.76 -19.80
N ASN A 588 9.42 -22.15 -19.75
CA ASN A 588 9.82 -23.47 -19.25
C ASN A 588 9.87 -23.49 -17.71
N VAL A 589 8.75 -23.84 -17.08
CA VAL A 589 8.64 -24.02 -15.62
C VAL A 589 8.52 -25.51 -15.30
N ASP A 590 9.30 -26.01 -14.34
CA ASP A 590 9.18 -27.40 -13.92
C ASP A 590 7.83 -27.69 -13.24
N VAL A 591 7.39 -28.95 -13.33
CA VAL A 591 6.05 -29.38 -12.89
C VAL A 591 5.84 -29.14 -11.41
N GLU A 592 6.86 -29.37 -10.58
CA GLU A 592 6.80 -29.17 -9.14
C GLU A 592 6.52 -27.70 -8.80
N THR A 593 7.33 -26.80 -9.36
CA THR A 593 7.13 -25.34 -9.22
C THR A 593 5.76 -24.92 -9.71
N ARG A 594 5.30 -25.47 -10.84
CA ARG A 594 3.96 -25.18 -11.39
C ARG A 594 2.85 -25.58 -10.42
N CYS A 595 2.96 -26.74 -9.76
CA CYS A 595 1.98 -27.21 -8.78
C CYS A 595 1.92 -26.32 -7.54
N PHE A 596 3.06 -25.86 -7.01
CA PHE A 596 3.08 -24.93 -5.89
C PHE A 596 2.45 -23.59 -6.26
N LEU A 597 2.84 -23.01 -7.41
CA LEU A 597 2.23 -21.76 -7.89
C LEU A 597 0.72 -21.89 -8.09
N ALA A 598 0.23 -23.04 -8.57
CA ALA A 598 -1.19 -23.28 -8.73
C ALA A 598 -1.97 -23.19 -7.40
N SER A 599 -1.36 -23.60 -6.28
CA SER A 599 -2.00 -23.50 -4.96
C SER A 599 -2.19 -22.04 -4.50
N TYR A 600 -1.21 -21.17 -4.76
CA TYR A 600 -1.32 -19.73 -4.49
C TYR A 600 -2.37 -19.06 -5.39
N LEU A 601 -2.38 -19.41 -6.69
CA LEU A 601 -3.37 -18.87 -7.62
C LEU A 601 -4.79 -19.34 -7.29
N ASP A 602 -4.96 -20.58 -6.79
CA ASP A 602 -6.25 -21.12 -6.39
C ASP A 602 -6.87 -20.37 -5.18
N LEU A 603 -6.04 -19.94 -4.22
CA LEU A 603 -6.48 -19.05 -3.13
C LEU A 603 -7.13 -17.78 -3.70
N ILE A 604 -6.46 -17.13 -4.63
CA ILE A 604 -6.87 -15.85 -5.22
C ILE A 604 -8.13 -16.04 -6.08
N ARG A 605 -8.16 -17.10 -6.89
CA ARG A 605 -9.34 -17.51 -7.69
C ARG A 605 -10.57 -17.66 -6.81
N LYS A 606 -10.44 -18.40 -5.72
CA LYS A 606 -11.55 -18.70 -4.80
C LYS A 606 -11.93 -17.53 -3.92
N ARG A 607 -11.01 -16.61 -3.60
CA ARG A 607 -11.36 -15.39 -2.89
C ARG A 607 -12.12 -14.41 -3.79
N ALA A 608 -11.71 -14.30 -5.06
CA ALA A 608 -12.35 -13.43 -6.03
C ALA A 608 -13.79 -13.84 -6.36
N ASN A 609 -14.10 -15.14 -6.35
CA ASN A 609 -15.45 -15.65 -6.63
C ASN A 609 -16.30 -15.91 -5.36
N GLY A 610 -15.81 -15.50 -4.18
CA GLY A 610 -16.52 -15.64 -2.90
C GLY A 610 -16.53 -17.04 -2.29
N THR A 611 -15.86 -18.04 -2.90
CA THR A 611 -15.72 -19.39 -2.32
C THR A 611 -14.90 -19.37 -1.02
N LEU A 612 -13.86 -18.53 -0.97
CA LEU A 612 -13.07 -18.25 0.22
C LEU A 612 -13.36 -16.84 0.72
N TRP A 613 -13.31 -16.66 2.04
CA TRP A 613 -13.57 -15.38 2.66
C TRP A 613 -12.33 -14.47 2.62
N THR A 614 -12.59 -13.16 2.60
CA THR A 614 -11.59 -12.14 2.95
C THR A 614 -11.34 -12.15 4.46
N GLY A 615 -10.20 -11.59 4.88
CA GLY A 615 -9.90 -11.42 6.32
C GLY A 615 -10.97 -10.58 7.02
N ALA A 616 -11.48 -9.54 6.35
CA ALA A 616 -12.52 -8.69 6.89
C ALA A 616 -13.84 -9.43 7.13
N ARG A 617 -14.30 -10.22 6.15
CA ARG A 617 -15.49 -11.05 6.31
C ARG A 617 -15.33 -12.05 7.44
N TRP A 618 -14.18 -12.72 7.53
CA TRP A 618 -13.93 -13.67 8.60
C TRP A 618 -13.95 -13.03 9.99
N MET A 619 -13.28 -11.90 10.18
CA MET A 619 -13.29 -11.22 11.48
C MET A 619 -14.70 -10.75 11.87
N ARG A 620 -15.50 -10.26 10.91
CA ARG A 620 -16.88 -9.87 11.17
C ARG A 620 -17.74 -11.07 11.59
N GLU A 621 -17.58 -12.20 10.91
CA GLU A 621 -18.26 -13.47 11.25
C GLU A 621 -17.78 -14.07 12.58
N PHE A 622 -16.50 -13.90 12.91
CA PHE A 622 -15.93 -14.29 14.19
C PHE A 622 -16.61 -13.52 15.33
N VAL A 623 -16.67 -12.18 15.21
CA VAL A 623 -17.35 -11.32 16.19
C VAL A 623 -18.83 -11.67 16.29
N ALA A 624 -19.53 -11.82 15.16
CA ALA A 624 -20.96 -12.10 15.12
C ALA A 624 -21.34 -13.42 15.83
N LYS A 625 -20.46 -14.42 15.79
CA LYS A 625 -20.66 -15.73 16.44
C LYS A 625 -20.13 -15.78 17.88
N HIS A 626 -19.43 -14.75 18.33
CA HIS A 626 -18.79 -14.75 19.63
C HIS A 626 -19.86 -14.68 20.75
N PRO A 627 -19.80 -15.53 21.80
CA PRO A 627 -20.82 -15.57 22.85
C PRO A 627 -21.05 -14.23 23.58
N SER A 628 -19.98 -13.44 23.73
CA SER A 628 -20.00 -12.13 24.39
C SER A 628 -20.46 -10.97 23.50
N TYR A 629 -20.69 -11.20 22.20
CA TYR A 629 -21.16 -10.18 21.28
C TYR A 629 -22.66 -9.94 21.43
N LYS A 630 -23.06 -8.67 21.55
CA LYS A 630 -24.44 -8.29 21.88
C LYS A 630 -25.24 -7.77 20.69
N GLN A 631 -24.74 -7.99 19.47
CA GLN A 631 -25.34 -7.45 18.24
C GLN A 631 -25.45 -5.92 18.26
N ASP A 632 -24.55 -5.24 18.95
CA ASP A 632 -24.51 -3.80 19.17
C ASP A 632 -23.30 -3.14 18.47
N SER A 633 -22.61 -3.90 17.63
CA SER A 633 -21.35 -3.54 16.96
C SER A 633 -20.16 -3.33 17.89
N VAL A 634 -20.28 -3.61 19.19
CA VAL A 634 -19.17 -3.47 20.14
C VAL A 634 -18.28 -4.72 20.11
N VAL A 635 -16.99 -4.51 19.92
CA VAL A 635 -15.94 -5.53 20.03
C VAL A 635 -15.25 -5.36 21.38
N SER A 636 -15.59 -6.24 22.32
CA SER A 636 -15.12 -6.20 23.71
C SER A 636 -13.69 -6.73 23.88
N GLU A 637 -13.15 -6.60 25.10
CA GLU A 637 -11.82 -7.12 25.49
C GLU A 637 -11.71 -8.62 25.27
N GLU A 638 -12.73 -9.36 25.73
CA GLU A 638 -12.80 -10.81 25.59
C GLU A 638 -12.84 -11.21 24.10
N ILE A 639 -13.69 -10.56 23.30
CA ILE A 639 -13.77 -10.83 21.85
C ILE A 639 -12.41 -10.58 21.18
N THR A 640 -11.71 -9.51 21.58
CA THR A 640 -10.42 -9.15 20.98
C THR A 640 -9.31 -10.10 21.40
N TYR A 641 -9.29 -10.55 22.65
CA TYR A 641 -8.37 -11.56 23.11
C TYR A 641 -8.57 -12.88 22.35
N ASP A 642 -9.81 -13.37 22.28
CA ASP A 642 -10.13 -14.62 21.58
C ASP A 642 -9.86 -14.49 20.07
N LEU A 643 -10.08 -13.32 19.47
CA LEU A 643 -9.72 -13.03 18.08
C LEU A 643 -8.20 -13.11 17.85
N VAL A 644 -7.38 -12.52 18.72
CA VAL A 644 -5.92 -12.60 18.61
C VAL A 644 -5.43 -14.05 18.78
N LYS A 645 -5.99 -14.81 19.72
CA LYS A 645 -5.67 -16.24 19.88
C LYS A 645 -6.06 -17.05 18.64
N ALA A 646 -7.20 -16.75 18.03
CA ALA A 646 -7.65 -17.37 16.79
C ALA A 646 -6.72 -17.04 15.60
N VAL A 647 -6.24 -15.79 15.52
CA VAL A 647 -5.24 -15.36 14.53
C VAL A 647 -3.91 -16.10 14.71
N GLU A 648 -3.40 -16.18 15.94
CA GLU A 648 -2.17 -16.95 16.27
C GLU A 648 -2.31 -18.42 15.88
N GLU A 649 -3.44 -19.06 16.23
CA GLU A 649 -3.73 -20.43 15.83
C GLU A 649 -3.76 -20.58 14.30
N MET A 650 -4.38 -19.63 13.60
CA MET A 650 -4.51 -19.65 12.14
C MET A 650 -3.16 -19.55 11.44
N THR A 651 -2.25 -18.73 11.94
CA THR A 651 -0.88 -18.60 11.40
C THR A 651 -0.12 -19.94 11.42
N ILE A 652 -0.42 -20.82 12.38
CA ILE A 652 0.25 -22.12 12.51
C ILE A 652 -0.52 -23.23 11.79
N LYS A 653 -1.83 -23.30 11.99
CA LYS A 653 -2.65 -24.44 11.54
C LYS A 653 -3.23 -24.26 10.14
N GLU A 654 -3.32 -23.02 9.65
CA GLU A 654 -3.76 -22.69 8.28
C GLU A 654 -5.10 -23.36 7.89
N GLY A 655 -6.06 -23.41 8.82
CA GLY A 655 -7.37 -24.05 8.62
C GLY A 655 -7.32 -25.56 8.35
N LYS A 656 -6.17 -26.22 8.51
CA LYS A 656 -6.02 -27.68 8.27
C LYS A 656 -6.87 -28.45 9.29
N ASN A 657 -7.44 -29.56 8.84
CA ASN A 657 -8.28 -30.44 9.66
C ASN A 657 -9.49 -29.74 10.33
N GLY A 658 -10.01 -28.66 9.73
CA GLY A 658 -11.13 -27.90 10.27
C GLY A 658 -10.77 -26.98 11.44
N SER A 659 -9.47 -26.69 11.63
CA SER A 659 -9.02 -25.64 12.55
C SER A 659 -9.49 -24.26 12.09
N VAL A 660 -9.33 -23.27 12.98
CA VAL A 660 -9.71 -21.88 12.74
C VAL A 660 -9.12 -21.35 11.42
N GLY A 661 -9.95 -20.63 10.66
CA GLY A 661 -9.55 -20.00 9.40
C GLY A 661 -9.72 -20.86 8.15
N TRP A 662 -10.36 -22.04 8.25
CA TRP A 662 -10.63 -22.89 7.09
C TRP A 662 -11.49 -22.17 6.03
N GLU A 663 -12.33 -21.21 6.42
CA GLU A 663 -13.12 -20.38 5.51
C GLU A 663 -12.26 -19.45 4.62
N LEU A 664 -11.08 -19.02 5.09
CA LEU A 664 -10.18 -18.16 4.31
C LEU A 664 -9.24 -18.96 3.40
N LEU A 665 -8.90 -20.19 3.79
CA LEU A 665 -7.75 -20.92 3.24
C LEU A 665 -8.10 -22.21 2.52
N ARG A 666 -9.20 -22.88 2.88
CA ARG A 666 -9.53 -24.24 2.42
C ARG A 666 -10.91 -24.36 1.78
N GLY A 667 -11.88 -23.58 2.28
CA GLY A 667 -13.28 -23.65 1.86
C GLY A 667 -13.97 -24.89 2.43
N ARG A 668 -15.30 -24.97 2.30
CA ARG A 668 -16.01 -26.19 2.71
C ARG A 668 -15.50 -27.34 1.83
N LYS A 669 -15.17 -28.49 2.43
CA LYS A 669 -15.15 -29.74 1.66
C LYS A 669 -16.59 -29.95 1.19
N VAL A 670 -16.87 -29.60 -0.07
CA VAL A 670 -18.14 -29.91 -0.72
C VAL A 670 -18.22 -31.41 -0.96
#